data_AF-A0A3Q0IQJ4-F1
#
_entry.id   AF-A0A3Q0IQJ4-F1
#
_cell.length_a   1.000
_cell.length_b   1.000
_cell.length_c   1.000
_cell.angle_alpha   90.00
_cell.angle_beta   90.00
_cell.angle_gamma   90.00
#
_symmetry.space_group_name_H-M   'P 1'
#
loop_
_entity.id
_entity.type
_entity.pdbx_description
1 polymer ?
#
loop_
_entity_poly.entity_id
_entity_poly.type
_entity_poly.pdbx_seq_one_letter_code
_entity_poly.pdbx_strand_id
1 'polypeptide(L)'
;MSGFVTLGVLFSSIWLTSSDVLRPRGVSLMRASLYQPASEFTCFDGSLTIPFSYVNDDYCDCQDSSDEPGTSACPNGTFHSHLLTRRFLIQISAKTWNSSSQSDIPSSRVNDGICDCCDGTDEYKSKKHCPDTCYEEGRSAREEAERLAEIQKQGNTIREQLVIKGKQLKEEKKVRLEQLAKEEQEAEAIKEEKDELKSRIEAMENAALKKYREIEEKEREEREKQEKEEERKREWEEAKHHFKTFDLNKDGKITKEELQHFSEFDLNKHLQKAKKQAAQKEEYEKQQQLLKQQMEQMRGEVPEQIPEPQVQEPALSPLVMSGFVTLGVLFSSIWLTSSDVLRPRGVSLMRASLYQPASEFTCFDGSLTIPFSYVNDDYCDCQDSSDEPGTSACPNGTFHCMNIGFAAKDIPSSRVNDGICDCCDGTDEYKSKKHCPDTCYEEGASLYQPASEFTCFDGSLTIPFSYVNDDYCDCQDSSDEPGTSDIPSSRVNDGICDCCDGTDEYKSKKHCPDTCYEEGRSAQRERKQIEEAMEKDYGPHEEFAFLEGECYEYTDREYNYKLCPFDETSQRPKNGGAETKLGNWGKWLEDSNYSVMFYDRGHTCWNGPQRTTHVRIKCGLENELISVTEPNRCEYLFEFLTPAACVSHSKELHDEL
;
A
#
# COMPACT_ATOMS: atom_id res chain seq x y z
N MET A 1 -8.92 -99.43 30.00
CA MET A 1 -10.33 -99.73 29.70
C MET A 1 -10.93 -98.45 29.13
N SER A 2 -10.95 -98.32 27.80
CA SER A 2 -12.11 -98.61 26.93
C SER A 2 -13.15 -97.48 27.02
N GLY A 3 -13.53 -96.76 25.96
CA GLY A 3 -13.27 -96.98 24.54
C GLY A 3 -13.69 -95.79 23.67
N PHE A 4 -13.26 -95.89 22.41
CA PHE A 4 -13.63 -95.03 21.29
C PHE A 4 -15.11 -95.23 20.92
N VAL A 5 -15.82 -94.13 20.64
CA VAL A 5 -17.08 -94.14 19.89
C VAL A 5 -16.84 -93.39 18.59
N THR A 6 -16.75 -94.14 17.50
CA THR A 6 -16.71 -93.63 16.13
C THR A 6 -18.15 -93.43 15.64
N LEU A 7 -18.57 -92.19 15.39
CA LEU A 7 -19.73 -91.88 14.56
C LEU A 7 -19.22 -91.51 13.16
N GLY A 8 -19.39 -92.44 12.21
CA GLY A 8 -19.18 -92.20 10.80
C GLY A 8 -20.31 -91.38 10.23
N VAL A 9 -20.00 -90.18 9.75
CA VAL A 9 -20.88 -89.40 8.87
C VAL A 9 -20.58 -89.82 7.44
N LEU A 10 -21.53 -90.51 6.82
CA LEU A 10 -21.53 -90.81 5.39
C LEU A 10 -21.68 -89.49 4.62
N PHE A 11 -20.58 -88.98 4.08
CA PHE A 11 -20.62 -88.00 3.01
C PHE A 11 -21.18 -88.69 1.76
N SER A 12 -22.49 -88.53 1.53
CA SER A 12 -23.05 -88.72 0.20
C SER A 12 -22.46 -87.61 -0.67
N SER A 13 -21.58 -87.99 -1.59
CA SER A 13 -21.12 -87.15 -2.68
C SER A 13 -22.30 -86.80 -3.59
N ILE A 14 -23.02 -85.73 -3.23
CA ILE A 14 -23.84 -84.99 -4.17
C ILE A 14 -22.84 -84.25 -5.06
N TRP A 15 -22.56 -84.84 -6.21
CA TRP A 15 -22.09 -84.08 -7.36
C TRP A 15 -23.20 -83.10 -7.70
N LEU A 16 -23.04 -81.84 -7.29
CA LEU A 16 -23.74 -80.73 -7.92
C LEU A 16 -23.20 -80.64 -9.35
N THR A 17 -23.85 -81.35 -10.27
CA THR A 17 -23.77 -80.97 -11.67
C THR A 17 -24.37 -79.57 -11.75
N SER A 18 -23.55 -78.57 -12.10
CA SER A 18 -24.04 -77.29 -12.57
C SER A 18 -24.98 -77.59 -13.73
N SER A 19 -26.29 -77.55 -13.48
CA SER A 19 -27.25 -77.49 -14.58
C SER A 19 -27.00 -76.13 -15.21
N ASP A 20 -26.26 -76.11 -16.32
CA ASP A 20 -26.28 -74.97 -17.23
C ASP A 20 -27.74 -74.82 -17.66
N VAL A 21 -28.46 -73.91 -16.99
CA VAL A 21 -29.75 -73.44 -17.45
C VAL A 21 -29.50 -72.96 -18.88
N LEU A 22 -30.25 -73.52 -19.84
CA LEU A 22 -30.27 -73.10 -21.25
C LEU A 22 -30.75 -71.64 -21.32
N ARG A 23 -29.85 -70.71 -20.98
CA ARG A 23 -30.06 -69.28 -21.01
C ARG A 23 -29.98 -68.83 -22.47
N PRO A 24 -31.03 -68.22 -23.03
CA PRO A 24 -30.96 -67.68 -24.38
C PRO A 24 -29.79 -66.72 -24.54
N ARG A 25 -29.21 -66.67 -25.75
CA ARG A 25 -28.17 -65.68 -26.08
C ARG A 25 -28.76 -64.30 -25.88
N GLY A 26 -27.95 -63.35 -25.41
CA GLY A 26 -28.46 -62.00 -25.20
C GLY A 26 -29.16 -61.76 -23.85
N VAL A 27 -29.13 -62.71 -22.91
CA VAL A 27 -29.72 -62.60 -21.58
C VAL A 27 -28.64 -62.65 -20.47
N SER A 28 -28.66 -61.70 -19.52
CA SER A 28 -27.79 -61.71 -18.32
C SER A 28 -28.07 -62.86 -17.36
N LEU A 29 -27.11 -63.15 -16.47
CA LEU A 29 -27.35 -64.04 -15.33
C LEU A 29 -28.48 -63.55 -14.41
N MET A 30 -28.64 -62.23 -14.24
CA MET A 30 -29.71 -61.67 -13.40
C MET A 30 -31.09 -61.76 -14.04
N ARG A 31 -31.17 -61.79 -15.38
CA ARG A 31 -32.43 -61.93 -16.13
C ARG A 31 -32.70 -63.34 -16.65
N ALA A 32 -31.79 -64.28 -16.41
CA ALA A 32 -31.92 -65.67 -16.86
C ALA A 32 -33.22 -66.34 -16.35
N SER A 33 -33.68 -65.94 -15.16
CA SER A 33 -34.94 -66.42 -14.59
C SER A 33 -36.19 -65.92 -15.33
N LEU A 34 -36.10 -64.88 -16.15
CA LEU A 34 -37.20 -64.38 -16.99
C LEU A 34 -37.37 -65.20 -18.28
N TYR A 35 -36.35 -65.96 -18.66
CA TYR A 35 -36.30 -66.76 -19.88
C TYR A 35 -36.17 -68.25 -19.57
N GLN A 36 -37.01 -68.75 -18.66
CA GLN A 36 -37.02 -70.17 -18.35
C GLN A 36 -37.54 -70.99 -19.54
N PRO A 37 -36.95 -72.15 -19.85
CA PRO A 37 -37.39 -72.97 -20.98
C PRO A 37 -38.77 -73.58 -20.70
N ALA A 38 -39.81 -72.90 -21.16
CA ALA A 38 -41.18 -73.39 -21.25
C ALA A 38 -41.53 -73.66 -22.74
N SER A 39 -42.70 -74.25 -23.03
CA SER A 39 -43.16 -74.40 -24.43
C SER A 39 -43.53 -73.06 -25.07
N GLU A 40 -43.85 -72.05 -24.25
CA GLU A 40 -44.35 -70.73 -24.65
C GLU A 40 -43.63 -69.63 -23.85
N PHE A 41 -43.42 -68.47 -24.48
CA PHE A 41 -42.81 -67.26 -23.94
C PHE A 41 -43.78 -66.09 -24.11
N THR A 42 -44.00 -65.32 -23.06
CA THR A 42 -44.85 -64.12 -23.12
C THR A 42 -43.96 -62.88 -23.15
N CYS A 43 -44.21 -61.97 -24.11
CA CYS A 43 -43.50 -60.70 -24.20
C CYS A 43 -43.61 -59.93 -22.88
N PHE A 44 -42.61 -59.16 -22.49
CA PHE A 44 -42.56 -58.50 -21.18
C PHE A 44 -43.60 -57.39 -21.01
N ASP A 45 -44.05 -56.79 -22.11
CA ASP A 45 -45.19 -55.87 -22.16
C ASP A 45 -46.57 -56.58 -22.14
N GLY A 46 -46.58 -57.91 -22.16
CA GLY A 46 -47.79 -58.74 -22.20
C GLY A 46 -48.52 -58.74 -23.53
N SER A 47 -47.92 -58.23 -24.61
CA SER A 47 -48.56 -58.04 -25.91
C SER A 47 -48.89 -59.35 -26.63
N LEU A 48 -48.02 -60.36 -26.53
CA LEU A 48 -48.14 -61.63 -27.26
C LEU A 48 -47.51 -62.78 -26.46
N THR A 49 -48.03 -64.00 -26.67
CA THR A 49 -47.38 -65.24 -26.21
C THR A 49 -47.00 -66.06 -27.44
N ILE A 50 -45.70 -66.32 -27.59
CA ILE A 50 -45.08 -67.00 -28.72
C ILE A 50 -44.49 -68.35 -28.28
N PRO A 51 -44.26 -69.32 -29.19
CA PRO A 51 -43.47 -70.50 -28.85
C PRO A 51 -42.06 -70.10 -28.41
N PHE A 52 -41.48 -70.77 -27.41
CA PHE A 52 -40.12 -70.44 -26.95
C PHE A 52 -39.05 -70.61 -28.03
N SER A 53 -39.33 -71.39 -29.09
CA SER A 53 -38.47 -71.54 -30.26
C SER A 53 -38.30 -70.25 -31.09
N TYR A 54 -39.16 -69.25 -30.90
CA TYR A 54 -39.12 -67.97 -31.61
C TYR A 54 -38.25 -66.96 -30.86
N VAL A 55 -37.82 -67.28 -29.63
CA VAL A 55 -36.83 -66.44 -28.93
C VAL A 55 -35.48 -66.59 -29.63
N ASN A 56 -34.90 -65.48 -30.08
CA ASN A 56 -33.65 -65.42 -30.86
C ASN A 56 -33.71 -66.12 -32.24
N ASP A 57 -34.81 -66.01 -32.97
CA ASP A 57 -34.96 -66.64 -34.29
C ASP A 57 -34.64 -65.70 -35.48
N ASP A 58 -34.12 -64.51 -35.19
CA ASP A 58 -33.86 -63.39 -36.10
C ASP A 58 -35.14 -62.74 -36.68
N TYR A 59 -36.27 -62.85 -35.99
CA TYR A 59 -37.53 -62.21 -36.36
C TYR A 59 -38.17 -61.48 -35.17
N CYS A 60 -38.59 -60.23 -35.38
CA CYS A 60 -39.15 -59.40 -34.30
C CYS A 60 -40.66 -59.64 -34.17
N ASP A 61 -41.06 -60.59 -33.33
CA ASP A 61 -42.44 -60.93 -32.96
C ASP A 61 -43.00 -60.06 -31.81
N CYS A 62 -42.17 -59.69 -30.83
CA CYS A 62 -42.60 -58.85 -29.71
C CYS A 62 -42.40 -57.36 -29.99
N GLN A 63 -43.40 -56.54 -29.67
CA GLN A 63 -43.35 -55.10 -29.89
C GLN A 63 -42.37 -54.38 -28.94
N ASP A 64 -42.12 -54.98 -27.77
CA ASP A 64 -41.13 -54.56 -26.79
C ASP A 64 -39.73 -55.16 -27.00
N SER A 65 -39.55 -55.96 -28.06
CA SER A 65 -38.29 -56.62 -28.42
C SER A 65 -37.75 -57.63 -27.39
N SER A 66 -38.62 -58.13 -26.50
CA SER A 66 -38.24 -59.11 -25.47
C SER A 66 -37.94 -60.52 -26.00
N ASP A 67 -38.38 -60.83 -27.21
CA ASP A 67 -38.16 -62.07 -27.96
C ASP A 67 -36.79 -62.16 -28.63
N GLU A 68 -36.16 -61.04 -28.97
CA GLU A 68 -34.89 -61.00 -29.69
C GLU A 68 -33.74 -60.42 -28.85
N PRO A 69 -33.50 -60.91 -27.61
CA PRO A 69 -32.48 -60.34 -26.73
C PRO A 69 -31.06 -60.58 -27.25
N GLY A 70 -30.85 -61.49 -28.20
CA GLY A 70 -29.57 -61.99 -28.71
C GLY A 70 -29.36 -61.82 -30.22
N THR A 71 -30.25 -61.13 -30.93
CA THR A 71 -30.11 -60.86 -32.38
C THR A 71 -30.44 -59.40 -32.72
N SER A 72 -30.02 -58.95 -33.90
CA SER A 72 -30.27 -57.60 -34.40
C SER A 72 -31.66 -57.40 -35.02
N ALA A 73 -32.59 -58.34 -34.87
CA ALA A 73 -33.87 -58.36 -35.61
C ALA A 73 -34.86 -57.26 -35.19
N CYS A 74 -34.72 -56.69 -33.99
CA CYS A 74 -35.56 -55.60 -33.47
C CYS A 74 -34.81 -54.24 -33.36
N PRO A 75 -34.61 -53.48 -34.46
CA PRO A 75 -33.87 -52.22 -34.41
C PRO A 75 -34.66 -51.02 -33.87
N ASN A 76 -36.01 -51.07 -33.82
CA ASN A 76 -36.89 -49.91 -33.56
C ASN A 76 -37.99 -50.15 -32.48
N GLY A 77 -37.80 -51.08 -31.54
CA GLY A 77 -38.78 -51.37 -30.49
C GLY A 77 -39.17 -50.12 -29.68
N THR A 78 -40.46 -49.81 -29.60
CA THR A 78 -41.00 -48.70 -28.79
C THR A 78 -41.24 -49.17 -27.36
N PHE A 79 -40.37 -48.77 -26.44
CA PHE A 79 -40.48 -49.10 -25.02
C PHE A 79 -41.49 -48.17 -24.31
N HIS A 80 -42.52 -48.74 -23.68
CA HIS A 80 -43.42 -48.00 -22.79
C HIS A 80 -43.18 -48.38 -21.31
N SER A 81 -42.91 -47.34 -20.51
CA SER A 81 -43.01 -47.22 -19.05
C SER A 81 -41.81 -47.57 -18.14
N HIS A 82 -41.08 -46.49 -17.81
CA HIS A 82 -40.96 -45.91 -16.47
C HIS A 82 -40.13 -46.55 -15.33
N LEU A 83 -39.51 -47.73 -15.47
CA LEU A 83 -38.66 -48.24 -14.37
C LEU A 83 -37.31 -48.87 -14.73
N LEU A 84 -36.86 -48.88 -15.99
CA LEU A 84 -35.48 -49.26 -16.33
C LEU A 84 -34.98 -48.44 -17.52
N THR A 85 -34.17 -47.44 -17.24
CA THR A 85 -33.44 -46.64 -18.23
C THR A 85 -32.36 -47.50 -18.87
N ARG A 86 -32.60 -47.98 -20.09
CA ARG A 86 -31.67 -48.08 -21.24
C ARG A 86 -32.30 -49.00 -22.30
N ARG A 87 -32.07 -48.64 -23.57
CA ARG A 87 -32.45 -49.36 -24.80
C ARG A 87 -32.28 -50.88 -24.62
N PHE A 88 -33.10 -51.71 -25.28
CA PHE A 88 -32.84 -53.15 -25.36
C PHE A 88 -31.52 -53.36 -26.10
N LEU A 89 -30.49 -53.52 -25.28
CA LEU A 89 -29.13 -53.82 -25.64
C LEU A 89 -29.04 -55.34 -25.56
N ILE A 90 -28.46 -55.95 -26.58
CA ILE A 90 -28.31 -57.40 -26.62
C ILE A 90 -27.38 -57.79 -25.48
N GLN A 91 -27.88 -58.41 -24.40
CA GLN A 91 -27.04 -58.80 -23.25
C GLN A 91 -26.34 -60.12 -23.56
N ILE A 92 -25.44 -60.11 -24.52
CA ILE A 92 -24.54 -61.25 -24.58
C ILE A 92 -23.82 -61.27 -23.25
N SER A 93 -23.83 -62.43 -22.59
CA SER A 93 -23.21 -62.59 -21.28
C SER A 93 -21.70 -62.65 -21.47
N ALA A 94 -21.15 -61.61 -22.07
CA ALA A 94 -19.77 -61.27 -22.09
C ALA A 94 -19.43 -60.64 -20.75
N LYS A 95 -18.39 -61.16 -20.10
CA LYS A 95 -17.79 -60.55 -18.92
C LYS A 95 -17.04 -59.28 -19.34
N THR A 96 -17.73 -58.24 -19.80
CA THR A 96 -17.04 -57.00 -20.18
C THR A 96 -16.64 -56.15 -18.98
N TRP A 97 -15.35 -55.82 -18.99
CA TRP A 97 -14.65 -54.61 -18.53
C TRP A 97 -14.75 -54.09 -17.09
N ASN A 98 -15.68 -54.54 -16.26
CA ASN A 98 -15.65 -54.21 -14.83
C ASN A 98 -16.16 -55.38 -14.02
N SER A 99 -15.38 -55.79 -13.01
CA SER A 99 -15.73 -56.88 -12.09
C SER A 99 -17.03 -56.65 -11.28
N SER A 100 -17.78 -55.57 -11.56
CA SER A 100 -19.08 -55.26 -10.96
C SER A 100 -20.11 -54.62 -11.90
N SER A 101 -19.88 -54.46 -13.22
CA SER A 101 -20.91 -53.87 -14.10
C SER A 101 -20.99 -54.56 -15.46
N GLN A 102 -22.13 -55.21 -15.71
CA GLN A 102 -22.49 -55.75 -17.01
C GLN A 102 -22.68 -54.59 -18.01
N SER A 103 -21.87 -54.56 -19.07
CA SER A 103 -21.93 -53.51 -20.09
C SER A 103 -22.79 -54.00 -21.25
N ASP A 104 -23.91 -53.33 -21.42
CA ASP A 104 -24.91 -53.65 -22.42
C ASP A 104 -24.55 -52.98 -23.77
N ILE A 105 -24.47 -53.74 -24.88
CA ILE A 105 -24.10 -53.22 -26.23
C ILE A 105 -25.33 -53.01 -27.14
N PRO A 106 -25.35 -51.96 -28.00
CA PRO A 106 -26.41 -51.73 -28.98
C PRO A 106 -26.65 -52.95 -29.88
N SER A 107 -27.91 -53.26 -30.18
CA SER A 107 -28.26 -54.38 -31.07
C SER A 107 -27.67 -54.24 -32.47
N SER A 108 -27.37 -53.01 -32.89
CA SER A 108 -26.65 -52.71 -34.13
C SER A 108 -25.19 -53.15 -34.16
N ARG A 109 -24.60 -53.46 -33.00
CA ARG A 109 -23.20 -53.89 -32.85
C ARG A 109 -23.05 -55.40 -32.69
N VAL A 110 -24.08 -56.16 -33.04
CA VAL A 110 -24.04 -57.62 -33.01
C VAL A 110 -23.89 -58.12 -34.44
N ASN A 111 -22.83 -58.89 -34.68
CA ASN A 111 -22.38 -59.34 -35.99
C ASN A 111 -22.06 -58.20 -36.97
N ASP A 112 -21.57 -57.06 -36.46
CA ASP A 112 -21.21 -55.89 -37.27
C ASP A 112 -19.75 -55.95 -37.79
N GLY A 113 -19.00 -56.98 -37.40
CA GLY A 113 -17.60 -57.16 -37.78
C GLY A 113 -16.62 -56.45 -36.83
N ILE A 114 -17.08 -55.95 -35.68
CA ILE A 114 -16.27 -55.36 -34.61
C ILE A 114 -16.37 -56.27 -33.38
N CYS A 115 -15.28 -56.43 -32.63
CA CYS A 115 -15.32 -57.21 -31.38
C CYS A 115 -15.57 -56.20 -30.25
N ASP A 116 -16.82 -55.93 -29.93
CA ASP A 116 -17.27 -55.07 -28.84
C ASP A 116 -17.33 -55.84 -27.49
N CYS A 117 -17.58 -57.15 -27.52
CA CYS A 117 -17.50 -58.02 -26.35
C CYS A 117 -16.12 -58.67 -26.20
N CYS A 118 -15.55 -58.63 -24.99
CA CYS A 118 -14.23 -59.21 -24.73
C CYS A 118 -14.20 -60.74 -24.88
N ASP A 119 -15.32 -61.44 -24.79
CA ASP A 119 -15.39 -62.90 -25.01
C ASP A 119 -15.75 -63.25 -26.46
N GLY A 120 -15.92 -62.24 -27.33
CA GLY A 120 -16.23 -62.39 -28.74
C GLY A 120 -17.63 -62.91 -29.06
N THR A 121 -18.52 -62.93 -28.07
CA THR A 121 -19.86 -63.53 -28.22
C THR A 121 -20.82 -62.71 -29.07
N ASP A 122 -20.46 -61.47 -29.38
CA ASP A 122 -21.13 -60.54 -30.31
C ASP A 122 -20.96 -60.88 -31.79
N GLU A 123 -19.89 -61.57 -32.15
CA GLU A 123 -19.53 -61.85 -33.54
C GLU A 123 -19.74 -63.32 -33.92
N TYR A 124 -20.83 -63.93 -33.44
CA TYR A 124 -21.12 -65.36 -33.60
C TYR A 124 -21.50 -65.81 -35.02
N LYS A 125 -21.98 -64.89 -35.88
CA LYS A 125 -22.33 -65.12 -37.30
C LYS A 125 -21.38 -64.41 -38.27
N SER A 126 -20.57 -63.47 -37.81
CA SER A 126 -19.63 -62.79 -38.70
C SER A 126 -18.44 -63.69 -39.03
N LYS A 127 -17.69 -63.33 -40.08
CA LYS A 127 -16.48 -64.09 -40.48
C LYS A 127 -15.26 -63.72 -39.62
N LYS A 128 -15.40 -62.85 -38.63
CA LYS A 128 -14.31 -62.35 -37.80
C LYS A 128 -14.12 -63.26 -36.58
N HIS A 129 -12.88 -63.59 -36.27
CA HIS A 129 -12.54 -64.34 -35.06
C HIS A 129 -12.18 -63.37 -33.94
N CYS A 130 -13.01 -63.32 -32.90
CA CYS A 130 -12.76 -62.54 -31.69
C CYS A 130 -12.21 -63.47 -30.59
N PRO A 131 -10.95 -63.30 -30.15
CA PRO A 131 -10.39 -64.08 -29.05
C PRO A 131 -10.95 -63.60 -27.70
N ASP A 132 -11.07 -64.50 -26.72
CA ASP A 132 -11.50 -64.15 -25.36
C ASP A 132 -10.36 -63.43 -24.60
N THR A 133 -10.54 -62.13 -24.35
CA THR A 133 -9.61 -61.26 -23.60
C THR A 133 -10.12 -60.89 -22.20
N CYS A 134 -11.29 -61.37 -21.79
CA CYS A 134 -11.96 -60.90 -20.57
C CYS A 134 -11.14 -61.11 -19.29
N TYR A 135 -10.35 -62.19 -19.21
CA TYR A 135 -9.50 -62.46 -18.04
C TYR A 135 -8.34 -61.45 -17.92
N GLU A 136 -7.69 -61.13 -19.04
CA GLU A 136 -6.55 -60.22 -19.07
C GLU A 136 -6.99 -58.76 -18.86
N GLU A 137 -8.08 -58.34 -19.52
CA GLU A 137 -8.67 -57.01 -19.33
C GLU A 137 -9.21 -56.83 -17.90
N GLY A 138 -9.91 -57.83 -17.36
CA GLY A 138 -10.40 -57.79 -15.99
C GLY A 138 -9.29 -57.86 -14.94
N ARG A 139 -8.13 -58.45 -15.26
CA ARG A 139 -6.93 -58.35 -14.42
C ARG A 139 -6.36 -56.93 -14.47
N SER A 140 -6.18 -56.36 -15.65
CA SER A 140 -5.66 -54.99 -15.82
C SER A 140 -6.56 -53.96 -15.12
N ALA A 141 -7.87 -54.05 -15.28
CA ALA A 141 -8.83 -53.14 -14.64
C ALA A 141 -8.82 -53.25 -13.10
N ARG A 142 -8.65 -54.46 -12.54
CA ARG A 142 -8.49 -54.63 -11.09
C ARG A 142 -7.16 -54.07 -10.58
N GLU A 143 -6.07 -54.31 -11.30
CA GLU A 143 -4.76 -53.75 -10.96
C GLU A 143 -4.79 -52.20 -11.05
N GLU A 144 -5.48 -51.62 -12.05
CA GLU A 144 -5.68 -50.17 -12.16
C GLU A 144 -6.58 -49.62 -11.05
N ALA A 145 -7.70 -50.27 -10.75
CA ALA A 145 -8.59 -49.88 -9.65
C ALA A 145 -7.89 -49.96 -8.29
N GLU A 146 -7.06 -50.98 -8.06
CA GLU A 146 -6.25 -51.12 -6.84
C GLU A 146 -5.22 -49.98 -6.73
N ARG A 147 -4.56 -49.61 -7.84
CA ARG A 147 -3.64 -48.46 -7.87
C ARG A 147 -4.35 -47.15 -7.56
N LEU A 148 -5.52 -46.90 -8.17
CA LEU A 148 -6.31 -45.70 -7.92
C LEU A 148 -6.82 -45.65 -6.47
N ALA A 149 -7.23 -46.78 -5.92
CA ALA A 149 -7.66 -46.87 -4.53
C ALA A 149 -6.51 -46.60 -3.54
N GLU A 150 -5.30 -47.07 -3.84
CA GLU A 150 -4.12 -46.79 -3.01
C GLU A 150 -3.74 -45.30 -3.08
N ILE A 151 -3.77 -44.68 -4.27
CA ILE A 151 -3.58 -43.23 -4.43
C ILE A 151 -4.63 -42.46 -3.63
N GLN A 152 -5.91 -42.86 -3.70
CA GLN A 152 -6.98 -42.21 -2.95
C GLN A 152 -6.75 -42.31 -1.44
N LYS A 153 -6.32 -43.47 -0.95
CA LYS A 153 -6.08 -43.72 0.48
C LYS A 153 -4.89 -42.92 1.00
N GLN A 154 -3.77 -42.96 0.28
CA GLN A 154 -2.56 -42.20 0.62
C GLN A 154 -2.81 -40.70 0.51
N GLY A 155 -3.45 -40.26 -0.58
CA GLY A 155 -3.84 -38.87 -0.79
C GLY A 155 -4.79 -38.36 0.29
N ASN A 156 -5.78 -39.15 0.73
CA ASN A 156 -6.66 -38.77 1.83
C ASN A 156 -5.90 -38.64 3.17
N THR A 157 -4.87 -39.45 3.40
CA THR A 157 -4.02 -39.31 4.60
C THR A 157 -3.28 -37.97 4.58
N ILE A 158 -2.78 -37.55 3.41
CA ILE A 158 -2.14 -36.24 3.24
C ILE A 158 -3.18 -35.12 3.38
N ARG A 159 -4.38 -35.29 2.79
CA ARG A 159 -5.50 -34.34 2.94
C ARG A 159 -5.82 -34.04 4.39
N GLU A 160 -5.86 -35.04 5.26
CA GLU A 160 -6.11 -34.84 6.69
C GLU A 160 -5.05 -33.93 7.35
N GLN A 161 -3.79 -34.06 6.94
CA GLN A 161 -2.72 -33.16 7.40
C GLN A 161 -2.88 -31.75 6.84
N LEU A 162 -3.28 -31.62 5.57
CA LEU A 162 -3.54 -30.33 4.92
C LEU A 162 -4.73 -29.60 5.55
N VAL A 163 -5.77 -30.31 5.97
CA VAL A 163 -6.91 -29.76 6.74
C VAL A 163 -6.42 -29.16 8.07
N ILE A 164 -5.54 -29.86 8.79
CA ILE A 164 -4.98 -29.32 10.05
C ILE A 164 -4.16 -28.06 9.76
N LYS A 165 -3.31 -28.09 8.72
CA LYS A 165 -2.51 -26.94 8.30
C LYS A 165 -3.38 -25.76 7.88
N GLY A 166 -4.45 -25.98 7.10
CA GLY A 166 -5.37 -24.94 6.67
C GLY A 166 -6.07 -24.24 7.84
N LYS A 167 -6.51 -25.02 8.85
CA LYS A 167 -7.06 -24.46 10.10
C LYS A 167 -6.04 -23.64 10.88
N GLN A 168 -4.78 -24.08 10.93
CA GLN A 168 -3.69 -23.32 11.55
C GLN A 168 -3.45 -21.99 10.81
N LEU A 169 -3.31 -22.03 9.48
CA LEU A 169 -3.12 -20.82 8.66
C LEU A 169 -4.26 -19.81 8.84
N LYS A 170 -5.51 -20.29 8.94
CA LYS A 170 -6.66 -19.43 9.21
C LYS A 170 -6.58 -18.75 10.59
N GLU A 171 -6.13 -19.49 11.60
CA GLU A 171 -5.96 -18.93 12.94
C GLU A 171 -4.78 -17.95 13.02
N GLU A 172 -3.66 -18.26 12.35
CA GLU A 172 -2.51 -17.35 12.21
C GLU A 172 -2.91 -16.04 11.54
N LYS A 173 -3.68 -16.09 10.46
CA LYS A 173 -4.23 -14.90 9.78
C LYS A 173 -5.12 -14.06 10.71
N LYS A 174 -5.99 -14.68 11.52
CA LYS A 174 -6.80 -13.95 12.52
C LYS A 174 -5.95 -13.25 13.56
N VAL A 175 -4.95 -13.94 14.11
CA VAL A 175 -4.03 -13.34 15.09
C VAL A 175 -3.27 -12.16 14.46
N ARG A 176 -2.81 -12.30 13.21
CA ARG A 176 -2.16 -11.21 12.48
C ARG A 176 -3.10 -10.04 12.25
N LEU A 177 -4.38 -10.27 11.92
CA LEU A 177 -5.38 -9.19 11.81
C LEU A 177 -5.58 -8.45 13.13
N GLU A 178 -5.68 -9.16 14.26
CA GLU A 178 -5.79 -8.53 15.58
C GLU A 178 -4.54 -7.70 15.93
N GLN A 179 -3.36 -8.16 15.51
CA GLN A 179 -2.12 -7.42 15.68
C GLN A 179 -2.09 -6.16 14.80
N LEU A 180 -2.39 -6.30 13.51
CA LEU A 180 -2.45 -5.17 12.56
C LEU A 180 -3.48 -4.11 12.99
N ALA A 181 -4.60 -4.53 13.56
CA ALA A 181 -5.60 -3.60 14.10
C ALA A 181 -5.05 -2.75 15.28
N LYS A 182 -4.17 -3.33 16.12
CA LYS A 182 -3.50 -2.58 17.19
C LYS A 182 -2.43 -1.65 16.64
N GLU A 183 -1.61 -2.14 15.71
CA GLU A 183 -0.58 -1.33 15.04
C GLU A 183 -1.19 -0.10 14.36
N GLU A 184 -2.36 -0.23 13.73
CA GLU A 184 -3.08 0.91 13.13
C GLU A 184 -3.60 1.92 14.16
N GLN A 185 -4.14 1.46 15.29
CA GLN A 185 -4.57 2.35 16.37
C GLN A 185 -3.40 3.12 16.98
N GLU A 186 -2.25 2.46 17.17
CA GLU A 186 -1.03 3.11 17.66
C GLU A 186 -0.49 4.12 16.65
N ALA A 187 -0.47 3.79 15.36
CA ALA A 187 -0.04 4.71 14.30
C ALA A 187 -0.96 5.94 14.19
N GLU A 188 -2.28 5.76 14.31
CA GLU A 188 -3.25 6.87 14.31
C GLU A 188 -3.05 7.78 15.53
N ALA A 189 -2.82 7.22 16.73
CA ALA A 189 -2.53 8.00 17.93
C ALA A 189 -1.24 8.82 17.80
N ILE A 190 -0.17 8.24 17.24
CA ILE A 190 1.10 8.95 16.99
C ILE A 190 0.89 10.07 15.97
N LYS A 191 0.06 9.85 14.95
CA LYS A 191 -0.27 10.87 13.96
C LYS A 191 -0.98 12.06 14.61
N GLU A 192 -2.00 11.80 15.44
CA GLU A 192 -2.73 12.86 16.17
C GLU A 192 -1.79 13.67 17.09
N GLU A 193 -0.90 13.00 17.83
CA GLU A 193 0.08 13.67 18.70
C GLU A 193 1.05 14.57 17.89
N LYS A 194 1.54 14.07 16.75
CA LYS A 194 2.41 14.83 15.84
C LYS A 194 1.69 16.03 15.22
N ASP A 195 0.46 15.87 14.79
CA ASP A 195 -0.35 16.94 14.21
C ASP A 195 -0.62 18.05 15.25
N GLU A 196 -0.88 17.68 16.51
CA GLU A 196 -1.02 18.65 17.60
C GLU A 196 0.29 19.40 17.87
N LEU A 197 1.42 18.68 17.92
CA LEU A 197 2.73 19.30 18.13
C LEU A 197 3.10 20.25 16.98
N LYS A 198 2.86 19.84 15.73
CA LYS A 198 3.07 20.68 14.53
C LYS A 198 2.24 21.96 14.62
N SER A 199 0.95 21.86 14.94
CA SER A 199 0.08 23.03 15.09
C SER A 199 0.58 23.99 16.19
N ARG A 200 1.09 23.46 17.30
CA ARG A 200 1.68 24.28 18.37
C ARG A 200 2.95 24.99 17.91
N ILE A 201 3.82 24.32 17.16
CA ILE A 201 5.06 24.91 16.61
C ILE A 201 4.71 26.02 15.61
N GLU A 202 3.83 25.75 14.65
CA GLU A 202 3.38 26.73 13.66
C GLU A 202 2.73 27.96 14.31
N ALA A 203 1.94 27.77 15.38
CA ALA A 203 1.35 28.87 16.13
C ALA A 203 2.41 29.74 16.82
N MET A 204 3.45 29.12 17.39
CA MET A 204 4.57 29.84 18.01
C MET A 204 5.39 30.61 16.97
N GLU A 205 5.70 30.00 15.84
CA GLU A 205 6.42 30.65 14.73
C GLU A 205 5.64 31.83 14.17
N ASN A 206 4.35 31.66 13.91
CA ASN A 206 3.48 32.74 13.44
C ASN A 206 3.38 33.89 14.46
N ALA A 207 3.33 33.59 15.75
CA ALA A 207 3.32 34.59 16.81
C ALA A 207 4.66 35.35 16.90
N ALA A 208 5.79 34.64 16.77
CA ALA A 208 7.11 35.24 16.74
C ALA A 208 7.27 36.15 15.51
N LEU A 209 6.91 35.64 14.33
CA LEU A 209 6.97 36.38 13.07
C LEU A 209 6.10 37.64 13.10
N LYS A 210 4.91 37.57 13.71
CA LYS A 210 4.06 38.75 13.92
C LYS A 210 4.77 39.82 14.75
N LYS A 211 5.43 39.44 15.84
CA LYS A 211 6.19 40.38 16.68
C LYS A 211 7.36 41.00 15.92
N TYR A 212 8.10 40.22 15.12
CA TYR A 212 9.17 40.76 14.30
C TYR A 212 8.65 41.78 13.27
N ARG A 213 7.54 41.48 12.59
CA ARG A 213 6.89 42.44 11.66
C ARG A 213 6.45 43.72 12.36
N GLU A 214 5.87 43.63 13.56
CA GLU A 214 5.46 44.79 14.35
C GLU A 214 6.66 45.65 14.80
N ILE A 215 7.80 45.03 15.14
CA ILE A 215 9.04 45.74 15.46
C ILE A 215 9.58 46.46 14.21
N GLU A 216 9.66 45.75 13.09
CA GLU A 216 10.15 46.29 11.82
C GLU A 216 9.30 47.47 11.32
N GLU A 217 7.97 47.38 11.44
CA GLU A 217 7.07 48.50 11.12
C GLU A 217 7.31 49.72 12.02
N LYS A 218 7.49 49.53 13.33
CA LYS A 218 7.80 50.62 14.25
C LYS A 218 9.13 51.28 13.93
N GLU A 219 10.17 50.49 13.66
CA GLU A 219 11.46 51.03 13.24
C GLU A 219 11.36 51.81 11.93
N ARG A 220 10.57 51.31 10.96
CA ARG A 220 10.34 52.01 9.70
C ARG A 220 9.65 53.35 9.94
N GLU A 221 8.61 53.39 10.79
CA GLU A 221 7.93 54.64 11.14
C GLU A 221 8.84 55.64 11.87
N GLU A 222 9.73 55.17 12.74
CA GLU A 222 10.71 56.02 13.41
C GLU A 222 11.75 56.57 12.45
N ARG A 223 12.28 55.74 11.54
CA ARG A 223 13.18 56.18 10.47
C ARG A 223 12.52 57.25 9.60
N GLU A 224 11.26 57.04 9.17
CA GLU A 224 10.52 58.04 8.39
C GLU A 224 10.28 59.35 9.16
N LYS A 225 10.03 59.29 10.47
CA LYS A 225 9.88 60.50 11.31
C LYS A 225 11.20 61.25 11.43
N GLN A 226 12.31 60.54 11.64
CA GLN A 226 13.65 61.13 11.70
C GLN A 226 14.02 61.78 10.36
N GLU A 227 13.78 61.10 9.24
CA GLU A 227 14.02 61.65 7.90
C GLU A 227 13.20 62.92 7.64
N LYS A 228 11.90 62.92 7.98
CA LYS A 228 11.03 64.12 7.85
C LYS A 228 11.48 65.26 8.76
N GLU A 229 12.03 64.96 9.94
CA GLU A 229 12.56 65.99 10.84
C GLU A 229 13.88 66.56 10.32
N GLU A 230 14.78 65.70 9.81
CA GLU A 230 16.00 66.12 9.15
C GLU A 230 15.72 66.96 7.91
N GLU A 231 14.79 66.54 7.06
CA GLU A 231 14.38 67.29 5.87
C GLU A 231 13.87 68.67 6.27
N ARG A 232 12.98 68.76 7.27
CA ARG A 232 12.48 70.04 7.78
C ARG A 232 13.59 70.94 8.37
N LYS A 233 14.59 70.34 9.02
CA LYS A 233 15.78 71.07 9.51
C LYS A 233 16.63 71.59 8.36
N ARG A 234 16.82 70.79 7.29
CA ARG A 234 17.53 71.22 6.08
C ARG A 234 16.80 72.36 5.40
N GLU A 235 15.49 72.24 5.17
CA GLU A 235 14.65 73.30 4.61
C GLU A 235 14.70 74.58 5.46
N TRP A 236 14.69 74.46 6.80
CA TRP A 236 14.80 75.60 7.70
C TRP A 236 16.17 76.28 7.64
N GLU A 237 17.27 75.51 7.63
CA GLU A 237 18.61 76.07 7.50
C GLU A 237 18.87 76.67 6.11
N GLU A 238 18.33 76.07 5.05
CA GLU A 238 18.30 76.66 3.71
C GLU A 238 17.51 77.97 3.70
N ALA A 239 16.29 77.99 4.24
CA ALA A 239 15.47 79.20 4.33
C ALA A 239 16.18 80.30 5.14
N LYS A 240 16.88 79.95 6.22
CA LYS A 240 17.68 80.86 7.04
C LYS A 240 18.94 81.35 6.32
N HIS A 241 19.60 80.50 5.55
CA HIS A 241 20.70 80.88 4.68
C HIS A 241 20.22 81.85 3.60
N HIS A 242 19.12 81.52 2.91
CA HIS A 242 18.48 82.38 1.93
C HIS A 242 18.05 83.72 2.54
N PHE A 243 17.45 83.70 3.73
CA PHE A 243 17.09 84.91 4.47
C PHE A 243 18.31 85.81 4.71
N LYS A 244 19.43 85.26 5.17
CA LYS A 244 20.69 86.02 5.37
C LYS A 244 21.29 86.58 4.08
N THR A 245 21.13 85.89 2.95
CA THR A 245 21.57 86.42 1.66
C THR A 245 20.69 87.56 1.15
N PHE A 246 19.39 87.54 1.46
CA PHE A 246 18.44 88.57 1.01
C PHE A 246 18.35 89.77 1.96
N ASP A 247 18.54 89.57 3.27
CA ASP A 247 18.57 90.62 4.30
C ASP A 247 19.95 91.33 4.32
N LEU A 248 20.18 92.17 3.31
CA LEU A 248 21.46 92.86 3.08
C LEU A 248 21.76 93.90 4.17
N ASN A 249 20.72 94.51 4.75
CA ASN A 249 20.87 95.55 5.77
C ASN A 249 20.84 94.98 7.22
N LYS A 250 20.56 93.68 7.37
CA LYS A 250 20.51 92.92 8.64
C LYS A 250 19.47 93.44 9.64
N ASP A 251 18.38 94.02 9.15
CA ASP A 251 17.30 94.53 9.99
C ASP A 251 16.27 93.46 10.38
N GLY A 252 16.44 92.24 9.89
CA GLY A 252 15.58 91.10 10.20
C GLY A 252 14.25 91.10 9.44
N LYS A 253 14.10 91.88 8.36
CA LYS A 253 12.93 91.86 7.47
C LYS A 253 13.37 92.03 6.01
N ILE A 254 12.90 91.14 5.13
CA ILE A 254 13.16 91.29 3.69
C ILE A 254 12.18 92.32 3.11
N THR A 255 12.70 93.45 2.65
CA THR A 255 11.93 94.52 2.01
C THR A 255 11.88 94.39 0.49
N LYS A 256 10.92 95.06 -0.17
CA LYS A 256 10.72 94.97 -1.64
C LYS A 256 11.94 95.51 -2.40
N GLU A 257 12.65 96.44 -1.77
CA GLU A 257 13.87 97.10 -2.25
C GLU A 257 15.08 96.14 -2.23
N GLU A 258 15.16 95.23 -1.26
CA GLU A 258 16.25 94.25 -1.13
C GLU A 258 16.10 93.07 -2.11
N LEU A 259 14.86 92.65 -2.37
CA LEU A 259 14.52 91.64 -3.37
C LEU A 259 14.86 92.06 -4.81
N GLN A 260 14.85 93.36 -5.11
CA GLN A 260 15.20 93.90 -6.44
C GLN A 260 16.70 93.82 -6.75
N HIS A 261 17.55 93.56 -5.76
CA HIS A 261 19.00 93.50 -5.96
C HIS A 261 19.49 92.15 -6.49
N PHE A 262 18.70 91.08 -6.32
CA PHE A 262 18.99 89.75 -6.87
C PHE A 262 18.26 89.57 -8.21
N SER A 263 18.89 89.99 -9.31
CA SER A 263 18.40 89.75 -10.67
C SER A 263 18.78 88.35 -11.15
N GLU A 264 18.26 87.28 -10.53
CA GLU A 264 18.26 85.93 -11.14
C GLU A 264 17.15 85.04 -10.55
N PHE A 265 15.90 85.50 -10.67
CA PHE A 265 14.72 84.66 -10.44
C PHE A 265 14.19 84.17 -11.79
N ASP A 266 14.80 83.11 -12.33
CA ASP A 266 14.36 82.53 -13.60
C ASP A 266 13.15 81.60 -13.37
N LEU A 267 11.98 82.24 -13.24
CA LEU A 267 10.67 81.57 -13.05
C LEU A 267 10.36 80.54 -14.15
N ASN A 268 11.04 80.63 -15.30
CA ASN A 268 10.89 79.69 -16.41
C ASN A 268 11.49 78.30 -16.13
N LYS A 269 12.56 78.19 -15.33
CA LYS A 269 13.21 76.89 -15.07
C LYS A 269 12.44 76.05 -14.05
N HIS A 270 11.86 76.68 -13.02
CA HIS A 270 11.02 76.00 -12.03
C HIS A 270 9.67 75.56 -12.62
N LEU A 271 9.06 76.37 -13.49
CA LEU A 271 7.82 75.99 -14.16
C LEU A 271 8.03 74.81 -15.14
N GLN A 272 9.17 74.77 -15.84
CA GLN A 272 9.54 73.64 -16.72
C GLN A 272 9.82 72.36 -15.92
N LYS A 273 10.49 72.45 -14.77
CA LYS A 273 10.74 71.31 -13.87
C LYS A 273 9.43 70.77 -13.27
N ALA A 274 8.55 71.67 -12.80
CA ALA A 274 7.24 71.29 -12.27
C ALA A 274 6.33 70.67 -13.35
N LYS A 275 6.36 71.20 -14.59
CA LYS A 275 5.62 70.62 -15.72
C LYS A 275 6.14 69.23 -16.12
N LYS A 276 7.46 69.01 -16.10
CA LYS A 276 8.04 67.68 -16.34
C LYS A 276 7.68 66.68 -15.23
N GLN A 277 7.76 67.08 -13.97
CA GLN A 277 7.40 66.23 -12.84
C GLN A 277 5.90 65.89 -12.82
N ALA A 278 5.04 66.84 -13.18
CA ALA A 278 3.60 66.59 -13.33
C ALA A 278 3.31 65.60 -14.48
N ALA A 279 3.97 65.75 -15.63
CA ALA A 279 3.81 64.83 -16.76
C ALA A 279 4.30 63.40 -16.42
N GLN A 280 5.41 63.29 -15.68
CA GLN A 280 5.94 62.00 -15.22
C GLN A 280 5.02 61.31 -14.21
N LYS A 281 4.40 62.09 -13.32
CA LYS A 281 3.42 61.57 -12.35
C LYS A 281 2.16 61.06 -13.05
N GLU A 282 1.66 61.79 -14.04
CA GLU A 282 0.49 61.39 -14.82
C GLU A 282 0.75 60.12 -15.65
N GLU A 283 1.97 59.93 -16.15
CA GLU A 283 2.39 58.72 -16.85
C GLU A 283 2.52 57.50 -15.91
N TYR A 284 3.06 57.71 -14.70
CA TYR A 284 3.14 56.67 -13.67
C TYR A 284 1.76 56.25 -13.15
N GLU A 285 0.83 57.19 -12.95
CA GLU A 285 -0.55 56.90 -12.57
C GLU A 285 -1.28 56.09 -13.65
N LYS A 286 -1.07 56.41 -14.94
CA LYS A 286 -1.59 55.61 -16.06
C LYS A 286 -1.01 54.19 -16.08
N GLN A 287 0.27 54.03 -15.78
CA GLN A 287 0.90 52.70 -15.67
C GLN A 287 0.33 51.89 -14.50
N GLN A 288 0.12 52.49 -13.33
CA GLN A 288 -0.51 51.80 -12.20
C GLN A 288 -1.97 51.42 -12.49
N GLN A 289 -2.71 52.28 -13.19
CA GLN A 289 -4.10 52.01 -13.53
C GLN A 289 -4.22 50.89 -14.58
N LEU A 290 -3.28 50.83 -15.53
CA LEU A 290 -3.17 49.72 -16.48
C LEU A 290 -2.79 48.41 -15.79
N LEU A 291 -1.85 48.44 -14.85
CA LEU A 291 -1.46 47.28 -14.06
C LEU A 291 -2.64 46.77 -13.20
N LYS A 292 -3.42 47.68 -12.62
CA LYS A 292 -4.62 47.35 -11.85
C LYS A 292 -5.72 46.74 -12.73
N GLN A 293 -5.91 47.24 -13.95
CA GLN A 293 -6.80 46.63 -14.94
C GLN A 293 -6.31 45.24 -15.39
N GLN A 294 -5.00 45.05 -15.57
CA GLN A 294 -4.43 43.73 -15.88
C GLN A 294 -4.64 42.73 -14.72
N MET A 295 -4.51 43.20 -13.47
CA MET A 295 -4.78 42.40 -12.28
C MET A 295 -6.27 42.06 -12.13
N GLU A 296 -7.18 42.96 -12.49
CA GLU A 296 -8.63 42.69 -12.52
C GLU A 296 -9.02 41.73 -13.65
N GLN A 297 -8.38 41.81 -14.82
CA GLN A 297 -8.61 40.87 -15.92
C GLN A 297 -8.12 39.44 -15.61
N MET A 298 -7.16 39.31 -14.70
CA MET A 298 -6.68 38.00 -14.18
C MET A 298 -7.57 37.45 -13.06
N ARG A 299 -8.55 38.23 -12.56
CA ARG A 299 -9.52 37.76 -11.56
C ARG A 299 -10.70 37.10 -12.27
N GLY A 300 -10.53 35.81 -12.59
CA GLY A 300 -11.61 34.96 -13.09
C GLY A 300 -12.81 34.94 -12.13
N GLU A 301 -14.00 34.93 -12.72
CA GLU A 301 -15.30 34.91 -12.03
C GLU A 301 -15.40 33.71 -11.07
N VAL A 302 -15.46 34.00 -9.77
CA VAL A 302 -15.96 33.06 -8.75
C VAL A 302 -17.48 33.25 -8.71
N PRO A 303 -18.29 32.21 -8.99
CA PRO A 303 -19.74 32.32 -8.93
C PRO A 303 -20.20 32.57 -7.49
N GLU A 304 -20.94 33.65 -7.32
CA GLU A 304 -21.67 34.02 -6.11
C GLU A 304 -22.89 33.09 -5.96
N GLN A 305 -22.85 32.17 -4.99
CA GLN A 305 -24.02 31.65 -4.25
C GLN A 305 -23.61 30.54 -3.26
N ILE A 306 -23.47 30.90 -1.98
CA ILE A 306 -23.78 30.02 -0.83
C ILE A 306 -24.47 30.90 0.23
N PRO A 307 -25.66 30.54 0.72
CA PRO A 307 -26.42 31.36 1.66
C PRO A 307 -25.82 31.36 3.07
N GLU A 308 -25.95 32.52 3.72
CA GLU A 308 -25.52 32.87 5.06
C GLU A 308 -26.21 31.99 6.15
N PRO A 309 -25.47 31.34 7.06
CA PRO A 309 -26.06 30.66 8.20
C PRO A 309 -26.38 31.67 9.32
N GLN A 310 -27.66 31.79 9.65
CA GLN A 310 -28.17 32.53 10.80
C GLN A 310 -27.79 31.80 12.10
N VAL A 311 -26.88 32.34 12.89
CA VAL A 311 -26.61 31.88 14.26
C VAL A 311 -26.97 32.99 15.24
N GLN A 312 -27.99 32.73 16.06
CA GLN A 312 -28.47 33.58 17.15
C GLN A 312 -27.47 33.60 18.30
N GLU A 313 -27.16 34.80 18.79
CA GLU A 313 -26.48 35.01 20.07
C GLU A 313 -27.40 34.63 21.25
N PRO A 314 -26.95 33.87 22.26
CA PRO A 314 -27.63 33.80 23.53
C PRO A 314 -27.16 34.93 24.46
N ALA A 315 -28.13 35.70 24.94
CA ALA A 315 -27.99 36.75 25.93
C ALA A 315 -27.54 36.20 27.30
N LEU A 316 -26.50 36.82 27.88
CA LEU A 316 -26.12 36.67 29.29
C LEU A 316 -26.91 37.68 30.15
N SER A 317 -27.51 37.18 31.22
CA SER A 317 -28.24 37.95 32.24
C SER A 317 -27.35 38.20 33.48
N PRO A 318 -27.60 39.27 34.28
CA PRO A 318 -26.71 39.69 35.37
C PRO A 318 -27.22 39.34 36.80
N LEU A 319 -26.31 39.53 37.76
CA LEU A 319 -26.42 39.48 39.25
C LEU A 319 -26.13 38.09 39.86
N VAL A 320 -25.32 37.94 40.92
CA VAL A 320 -25.39 38.65 42.22
C VAL A 320 -24.01 38.74 42.91
N MET A 321 -23.88 39.82 43.69
CA MET A 321 -22.79 40.30 44.54
C MET A 321 -22.36 39.43 45.74
N SER A 322 -21.17 39.78 46.26
CA SER A 322 -20.64 39.73 47.65
C SER A 322 -19.40 38.84 47.77
N GLY A 323 -18.28 39.22 48.38
CA GLY A 323 -17.83 40.39 49.13
C GLY A 323 -16.40 40.12 49.63
N PHE A 324 -15.79 41.11 50.30
CA PHE A 324 -14.46 41.12 50.98
C PHE A 324 -13.21 41.44 50.14
N VAL A 325 -12.24 42.28 50.54
CA VAL A 325 -12.14 43.46 51.42
C VAL A 325 -10.74 44.08 51.18
N THR A 326 -10.73 45.31 50.64
CA THR A 326 -9.88 46.48 50.97
C THR A 326 -8.36 46.60 50.68
N LEU A 327 -8.05 47.79 50.10
CA LEU A 327 -6.89 48.70 50.29
C LEU A 327 -5.51 48.21 49.80
N GLY A 328 -4.75 48.87 48.92
CA GLY A 328 -4.81 50.20 48.32
C GLY A 328 -3.38 50.75 48.17
N VAL A 329 -3.11 51.40 47.02
CA VAL A 329 -2.12 52.49 46.78
C VAL A 329 -0.73 52.13 46.19
N LEU A 330 -0.54 52.62 44.94
CA LEU A 330 0.66 53.11 44.20
C LEU A 330 1.73 52.14 43.67
N PHE A 331 2.04 52.29 42.37
CA PHE A 331 3.35 52.44 41.68
C PHE A 331 3.18 51.98 40.22
N SER A 332 3.02 52.92 39.27
CA SER A 332 4.08 53.40 38.37
C SER A 332 4.63 52.34 37.41
N SER A 333 4.23 52.47 36.13
CA SER A 333 5.00 52.17 34.90
C SER A 333 6.10 51.10 34.95
N ILE A 334 5.86 49.95 34.33
CA ILE A 334 6.92 49.16 33.70
C ILE A 334 6.46 48.73 32.31
N TRP A 335 7.07 49.35 31.30
CA TRP A 335 7.10 48.87 29.92
C TRP A 335 8.14 47.75 29.85
N LEU A 336 7.79 46.59 29.29
CA LEU A 336 8.76 45.55 28.94
C LEU A 336 9.32 45.85 27.54
N THR A 337 10.59 46.23 27.51
CA THR A 337 11.43 46.39 26.32
C THR A 337 11.99 45.03 25.87
N SER A 338 12.35 44.95 24.58
CA SER A 338 13.10 43.87 23.95
C SER A 338 14.25 43.36 24.82
N SER A 339 14.42 42.05 24.93
CA SER A 339 15.58 41.46 25.59
C SER A 339 16.43 40.72 24.56
N ASP A 340 17.43 41.41 24.00
CA ASP A 340 18.69 40.74 23.69
C ASP A 340 19.15 39.99 24.95
N VAL A 341 19.73 38.80 24.80
CA VAL A 341 20.26 38.05 25.94
C VAL A 341 21.45 38.85 26.50
N LEU A 342 21.19 39.67 27.53
CA LEU A 342 22.20 40.42 28.24
C LEU A 342 23.21 39.44 28.84
N ARG A 343 24.43 39.42 28.32
CA ARG A 343 25.50 38.53 28.75
C ARG A 343 26.83 39.30 28.82
N PRO A 344 27.64 39.11 29.87
CA PRO A 344 28.99 39.67 29.92
C PRO A 344 29.90 39.15 28.79
N ARG A 345 30.90 39.95 28.42
CA ARG A 345 31.94 39.56 27.46
C ARG A 345 32.67 38.30 27.96
N GLY A 346 33.07 37.43 27.03
CA GLY A 346 33.87 36.23 27.31
C GLY A 346 33.09 35.05 27.92
N VAL A 347 31.76 35.14 27.97
CA VAL A 347 30.87 34.05 28.39
C VAL A 347 30.27 33.36 27.17
N SER A 348 30.07 32.04 27.20
CA SER A 348 29.40 31.29 26.12
C SER A 348 27.87 31.41 26.15
N LEU A 349 27.18 31.09 25.05
CA LEU A 349 25.70 31.20 24.99
C LEU A 349 25.02 30.29 26.02
N MET A 350 25.59 29.10 26.23
CA MET A 350 25.10 28.13 27.21
C MET A 350 25.28 28.57 28.66
N ARG A 351 26.19 29.52 28.93
CA ARG A 351 26.48 30.04 30.27
C ARG A 351 25.86 31.40 30.53
N ALA A 352 25.13 31.97 29.56
CA ALA A 352 24.54 33.30 29.66
C ALA A 352 23.59 33.45 30.86
N SER A 353 22.79 32.41 31.13
CA SER A 353 21.84 32.38 32.24
C SER A 353 22.48 32.41 33.63
N LEU A 354 23.79 32.13 33.74
CA LEU A 354 24.54 32.18 34.99
C LEU A 354 24.96 33.61 35.38
N TYR A 355 24.88 34.55 34.44
CA TYR A 355 25.33 35.93 34.64
C TYR A 355 24.16 36.92 34.48
N GLN A 356 23.23 36.90 35.45
CA GLN A 356 22.05 37.76 35.42
C GLN A 356 22.35 39.13 36.07
N PRO A 357 22.21 40.26 35.34
CA PRO A 357 22.57 41.58 35.86
C PRO A 357 21.68 42.09 37.00
N ALA A 358 20.54 41.43 37.26
CA ALA A 358 19.52 41.87 38.21
C ALA A 358 19.74 41.40 39.66
N SER A 359 20.75 40.56 39.93
CA SER A 359 21.03 40.00 41.25
C SER A 359 22.51 40.14 41.64
N GLU A 360 22.80 39.99 42.93
CA GLU A 360 24.18 39.76 43.38
C GLU A 360 24.75 38.50 42.69
N PHE A 361 26.02 38.54 42.31
CA PHE A 361 26.72 37.45 41.65
C PHE A 361 27.38 36.56 42.72
N THR A 362 27.12 35.27 42.67
CA THR A 362 27.80 34.31 43.56
C THR A 362 28.80 33.51 42.74
N CYS A 363 30.05 33.47 43.19
CA CYS A 363 31.09 32.67 42.54
C CYS A 363 30.60 31.22 42.36
N PHE A 364 30.98 30.54 41.27
CA PHE A 364 30.44 29.21 40.97
C PHE A 364 30.90 28.12 41.96
N ASP A 365 32.01 28.34 42.65
CA ASP A 365 32.48 27.53 43.79
C ASP A 365 31.75 27.83 45.11
N GLY A 366 30.87 28.84 45.14
CA GLY A 366 30.15 29.28 46.32
C GLY A 366 31.00 30.00 47.36
N SER A 367 32.23 30.42 47.00
CA SER A 367 33.18 31.02 47.94
C SER A 367 32.78 32.41 48.42
N LEU A 368 32.18 33.22 47.54
CA LEU A 368 31.83 34.62 47.81
C LEU A 368 30.61 35.06 46.98
N THR A 369 29.84 36.00 47.53
CA THR A 369 28.77 36.72 46.82
C THR A 369 29.19 38.19 46.71
N ILE A 370 29.31 38.68 45.48
CA ILE A 370 29.77 40.02 45.11
C ILE A 370 28.68 40.78 44.33
N PRO A 371 28.68 42.12 44.31
CA PRO A 371 27.79 42.87 43.43
C PRO A 371 28.10 42.57 41.95
N PHE A 372 27.07 42.49 41.08
CA PHE A 372 27.28 42.19 39.66
C PHE A 372 28.20 43.19 38.92
N SER A 373 28.38 44.41 39.48
CA SER A 373 29.32 45.40 38.95
C SER A 373 30.79 44.99 39.04
N TYR A 374 31.10 43.96 39.84
CA TYR A 374 32.45 43.40 39.98
C TYR A 374 32.69 42.29 38.94
N VAL A 375 31.68 41.91 38.15
CA VAL A 375 31.88 41.01 37.00
C VAL A 375 32.56 41.80 35.88
N ASN A 376 33.72 41.33 35.42
CA ASN A 376 34.55 41.98 34.41
C ASN A 376 35.04 43.39 34.82
N ASP A 377 35.43 43.59 36.07
CA ASP A 377 35.91 44.89 36.58
C ASP A 377 37.45 45.04 36.59
N ASP A 378 38.16 44.07 35.99
CA ASP A 378 39.62 43.94 35.97
C ASP A 378 40.22 43.58 37.36
N TYR A 379 39.44 42.97 38.26
CA TYR A 379 39.90 42.48 39.56
C TYR A 379 39.41 41.05 39.85
N CYS A 380 40.29 40.19 40.36
CA CYS A 380 39.95 38.80 40.64
C CYS A 380 39.45 38.62 42.08
N ASP A 381 38.14 38.72 42.27
CA ASP A 381 37.41 38.48 43.53
C ASP A 381 37.09 37.01 43.78
N CYS A 382 36.75 36.25 42.74
CA CYS A 382 36.37 34.84 42.90
C CYS A 382 37.57 33.90 42.80
N GLN A 383 37.65 32.94 43.72
CA GLN A 383 38.74 31.96 43.75
C GLN A 383 38.71 31.01 42.53
N ASP A 384 37.53 30.80 41.96
CA ASP A 384 37.27 30.00 40.75
C ASP A 384 37.30 30.81 39.45
N SER A 385 37.62 32.11 39.52
CA SER A 385 37.72 33.01 38.36
C SER A 385 36.41 33.23 37.59
N SER A 386 35.26 32.97 38.23
CA SER A 386 33.94 33.11 37.60
C SER A 386 33.45 34.55 37.45
N ASP A 387 34.04 35.49 38.18
CA ASP A 387 33.80 36.93 38.09
C ASP A 387 34.45 37.60 36.88
N GLU A 388 35.53 37.04 36.34
CA GLU A 388 36.34 37.65 35.28
C GLU A 388 36.36 36.85 33.95
N PRO A 389 35.20 36.52 33.34
CA PRO A 389 35.16 35.81 32.07
C PRO A 389 35.65 36.64 30.87
N GLY A 390 35.65 37.97 30.98
CA GLY A 390 35.87 38.93 29.91
C GLY A 390 37.16 39.75 30.02
N THR A 391 37.99 39.50 31.04
CA THR A 391 39.26 40.20 31.27
C THR A 391 40.40 39.21 31.57
N SER A 392 41.62 39.72 31.75
CA SER A 392 42.81 38.95 32.13
C SER A 392 43.13 38.96 33.63
N ALA A 393 42.23 39.47 34.47
CA ALA A 393 42.50 39.72 35.89
C ALA A 393 42.70 38.43 36.72
N CYS A 394 41.97 37.36 36.40
CA CYS A 394 42.11 36.08 37.09
C CYS A 394 43.11 35.15 36.38
N PRO A 395 44.11 34.56 37.08
CA PRO A 395 45.18 33.77 36.46
C PRO A 395 44.75 32.42 35.88
N ASN A 396 43.64 31.84 36.37
CA ASN A 396 43.06 30.59 35.88
C ASN A 396 41.73 30.80 35.14
N GLY A 397 41.43 32.04 34.75
CA GLY A 397 40.21 32.38 34.02
C GLY A 397 40.21 31.86 32.59
N THR A 398 39.01 31.75 32.01
CA THR A 398 38.80 31.36 30.62
C THR A 398 37.92 32.38 29.92
N PHE A 399 38.34 32.82 28.73
CA PHE A 399 37.62 33.75 27.88
C PHE A 399 37.05 33.02 26.67
N HIS A 400 35.75 33.17 26.42
CA HIS A 400 35.06 32.55 25.29
C HIS A 400 35.04 33.46 24.06
N CYS A 401 35.77 33.07 23.01
CA CYS A 401 35.64 33.63 21.66
C CYS A 401 34.42 33.00 20.98
N MET A 402 33.52 33.83 20.44
CA MET A 402 32.34 33.32 19.74
C MET A 402 32.68 32.88 18.32
N ASN A 403 33.66 33.55 17.69
CA ASN A 403 34.20 33.23 16.38
C ASN A 403 33.10 32.97 15.34
N ILE A 404 32.14 33.89 15.21
CA ILE A 404 31.01 33.73 14.28
C ILE A 404 31.56 33.57 12.86
N GLY A 405 31.16 32.50 12.16
CA GLY A 405 31.73 32.13 10.86
C GLY A 405 32.88 31.11 10.94
N PHE A 406 33.32 30.74 12.14
CA PHE A 406 34.27 29.66 12.43
C PHE A 406 33.87 28.88 13.71
N ALA A 407 34.78 28.08 14.27
CA ALA A 407 34.58 27.35 15.51
C ALA A 407 34.79 28.26 16.74
N ALA A 408 33.79 28.31 17.61
CA ALA A 408 33.90 28.93 18.93
C ALA A 408 35.03 28.27 19.75
N LYS A 409 35.75 29.08 20.53
CA LYS A 409 36.97 28.64 21.20
C LYS A 409 37.14 29.36 22.53
N ASP A 410 37.50 28.60 23.56
CA ASP A 410 37.93 29.16 24.83
C ASP A 410 39.44 29.37 24.83
N ILE A 411 39.87 30.55 25.26
CA ILE A 411 41.29 30.89 25.46
C ILE A 411 41.55 31.17 26.95
N PRO A 412 42.79 30.98 27.44
CA PRO A 412 43.15 31.40 28.79
C PRO A 412 42.98 32.91 28.94
N SER A 413 42.52 33.37 30.11
CA SER A 413 42.40 34.80 30.44
C SER A 413 43.70 35.58 30.21
N SER A 414 44.87 34.93 30.36
CA SER A 414 46.17 35.53 30.08
C SER A 414 46.37 35.99 28.63
N ARG A 415 45.52 35.53 27.70
CA ARG A 415 45.52 35.89 26.28
C ARG A 415 44.56 37.03 25.96
N VAL A 416 43.87 37.57 26.95
CA VAL A 416 42.97 38.71 26.77
C VAL A 416 43.77 40.00 26.92
N ASN A 417 43.79 40.82 25.87
CA ASN A 417 44.54 42.07 25.77
C ASN A 417 46.06 41.93 25.95
N ASP A 418 46.65 40.83 25.49
CA ASP A 418 48.10 40.57 25.55
C ASP A 418 48.87 41.10 24.32
N GLY A 419 48.15 41.62 23.32
CA GLY A 419 48.70 42.17 22.08
C GLY A 419 48.81 41.17 20.94
N ILE A 420 48.34 39.94 21.13
CA ILE A 420 48.26 38.86 20.14
C ILE A 420 46.78 38.62 19.81
N CYS A 421 46.46 38.44 18.53
CA CYS A 421 45.11 38.09 18.11
C CYS A 421 44.95 36.56 18.22
N ASP A 422 44.34 36.08 19.30
CA ASP A 422 44.09 34.67 19.60
C ASP A 422 42.66 34.21 19.24
N CYS A 423 41.69 35.12 19.24
CA CYS A 423 40.37 34.91 18.64
C CYS A 423 40.38 35.36 17.16
N CYS A 424 39.76 34.58 16.25
CA CYS A 424 39.65 35.01 14.85
C CYS A 424 38.71 36.20 14.69
N ASP A 425 37.77 36.40 15.63
CA ASP A 425 36.85 37.55 15.65
C ASP A 425 37.52 38.80 16.29
N GLY A 426 38.75 38.66 16.79
CA GLY A 426 39.54 39.71 17.44
C GLY A 426 38.96 40.21 18.76
N THR A 427 37.99 39.51 19.35
CA THR A 427 37.26 39.97 20.55
C THR A 427 38.10 39.94 21.84
N ASP A 428 39.21 39.23 21.83
CA ASP A 428 40.20 39.16 22.89
C ASP A 428 41.00 40.46 23.08
N GLU A 429 41.20 41.24 22.02
CA GLU A 429 42.07 42.43 22.00
C GLU A 429 41.30 43.76 22.05
N TYR A 430 40.18 43.79 22.79
CA TYR A 430 39.26 44.94 22.82
C TYR A 430 39.81 46.22 23.48
N LYS A 431 40.86 46.12 24.30
CA LYS A 431 41.48 47.23 25.07
C LYS A 431 42.94 47.47 24.69
N SER A 432 43.56 46.56 23.94
CA SER A 432 44.94 46.72 23.49
C SER A 432 45.03 47.73 22.33
N LYS A 433 46.26 48.16 21.99
CA LYS A 433 46.50 49.05 20.83
C LYS A 433 46.61 48.27 19.51
N LYS A 434 46.40 46.95 19.54
CA LYS A 434 46.49 46.08 18.37
C LYS A 434 45.16 46.08 17.64
N HIS A 435 45.20 46.20 16.32
CA HIS A 435 44.01 45.97 15.47
C HIS A 435 44.02 44.51 15.01
N CYS A 436 43.02 43.75 15.46
CA CYS A 436 42.76 42.38 15.03
C CYS A 436 41.56 42.41 14.05
N PRO A 437 41.78 42.17 12.75
CA PRO A 437 40.69 42.03 11.80
C PRO A 437 39.96 40.70 12.04
N ASP A 438 38.65 40.67 11.76
CA ASP A 438 37.87 39.44 11.80
C ASP A 438 38.26 38.53 10.62
N THR A 439 38.89 37.39 10.91
CA THR A 439 39.32 36.39 9.93
C THR A 439 38.47 35.11 9.98
N CYS A 440 37.42 35.05 10.80
CA CYS A 440 36.70 33.81 11.07
C CYS A 440 36.11 33.17 9.82
N TYR A 441 35.51 33.95 8.92
CA TYR A 441 34.95 33.41 7.68
C TYR A 441 36.01 32.83 6.74
N GLU A 442 37.19 33.45 6.65
CA GLU A 442 38.29 32.96 5.80
C GLU A 442 38.90 31.68 6.38
N GLU A 443 39.10 31.65 7.70
CA GLU A 443 39.62 30.47 8.41
C GLU A 443 38.62 29.30 8.38
N GLY A 444 37.34 29.58 8.58
CA GLY A 444 36.25 28.60 8.47
C GLY A 444 36.10 28.02 7.07
N ALA A 445 36.26 28.85 6.03
CA ALA A 445 36.26 28.38 4.64
C ALA A 445 37.45 27.45 4.33
N SER A 446 38.60 27.63 4.99
CA SER A 446 39.82 26.85 4.74
C SER A 446 39.85 25.48 5.46
N LEU A 447 39.09 25.32 6.54
CA LEU A 447 38.96 24.07 7.32
C LEU A 447 37.76 23.22 6.91
N TYR A 448 36.95 23.69 5.95
CA TYR A 448 35.89 22.89 5.34
C TYR A 448 36.51 21.80 4.46
N GLN A 449 36.77 20.63 5.05
CA GLN A 449 36.69 19.40 4.27
C GLN A 449 35.20 19.10 4.13
N PRO A 450 34.60 19.22 2.93
CA PRO A 450 33.22 18.75 2.77
C PRO A 450 33.20 17.27 3.18
N ALA A 451 32.24 16.90 4.02
CA ALA A 451 31.83 15.50 4.07
C ALA A 451 31.53 15.10 2.62
N SER A 452 32.24 14.12 2.09
CA SER A 452 32.04 13.68 0.70
C SER A 452 30.70 12.96 0.52
N GLU A 453 30.08 12.57 1.63
CA GLU A 453 28.94 11.68 1.71
C GLU A 453 27.97 12.16 2.80
N PHE A 454 26.67 12.08 2.50
CA PHE A 454 25.54 12.38 3.36
C PHE A 454 24.72 11.11 3.52
N THR A 455 24.46 10.70 4.76
CA THR A 455 23.59 9.56 5.04
C THR A 455 22.18 10.09 5.30
N CYS A 456 21.21 9.56 4.56
CA CYS A 456 19.80 9.89 4.73
C CYS A 456 19.38 9.65 6.19
N PHE A 457 18.45 10.44 6.73
CA PHE A 457 18.10 10.39 8.14
C PHE A 457 17.42 9.08 8.56
N ASP A 458 16.76 8.40 7.61
CA ASP A 458 16.22 7.05 7.74
C ASP A 458 17.29 5.93 7.68
N GLY A 459 18.54 6.28 7.36
CA GLY A 459 19.65 5.35 7.21
C GLY A 459 19.58 4.44 5.98
N SER A 460 18.68 4.71 5.03
CA SER A 460 18.42 3.88 3.85
C SER A 460 19.55 3.94 2.82
N LEU A 461 20.20 5.09 2.69
CA LEU A 461 21.19 5.36 1.66
C LEU A 461 22.24 6.37 2.14
N THR A 462 23.46 6.27 1.58
CA THR A 462 24.50 7.28 1.72
C THR A 462 24.82 7.82 0.33
N ILE A 463 24.55 9.10 0.12
CA ILE A 463 24.65 9.80 -1.15
C ILE A 463 25.84 10.77 -1.13
N PRO A 464 26.49 11.06 -2.27
CA PRO A 464 27.42 12.18 -2.36
C PRO A 464 26.80 13.48 -1.84
N PHE A 465 27.57 14.30 -1.11
CA PHE A 465 27.06 15.59 -0.61
C PHE A 465 26.71 16.58 -1.74
N SER A 466 27.13 16.32 -2.97
CA SER A 466 26.68 17.06 -4.16
C SER A 466 25.22 16.85 -4.51
N TYR A 467 24.58 15.83 -3.93
CA TYR A 467 23.18 15.46 -4.06
C TYR A 467 22.35 15.91 -2.84
N VAL A 468 22.88 16.87 -2.08
CA VAL A 468 22.21 17.45 -0.92
C VAL A 468 21.98 18.92 -1.23
N ASN A 469 20.72 19.35 -1.25
CA ASN A 469 20.28 20.66 -1.76
C ASN A 469 20.68 20.90 -3.23
N ASP A 470 20.53 19.87 -4.07
CA ASP A 470 20.75 19.93 -5.52
C ASP A 470 19.46 19.93 -6.35
N ASP A 471 18.33 20.12 -5.67
CA ASP A 471 16.97 20.18 -6.22
C ASP A 471 16.47 18.83 -6.74
N TYR A 472 17.06 17.72 -6.27
CA TYR A 472 16.62 16.35 -6.54
C TYR A 472 16.54 15.55 -5.23
N CYS A 473 15.43 14.87 -4.98
CA CYS A 473 15.32 13.98 -3.83
C CYS A 473 16.02 12.64 -4.13
N ASP A 474 17.29 12.55 -3.78
CA ASP A 474 18.12 11.35 -3.79
C ASP A 474 17.93 10.50 -2.52
N CYS A 475 17.47 11.09 -1.42
CA CYS A 475 17.03 10.37 -0.23
C CYS A 475 15.53 10.04 -0.26
N GLN A 476 15.19 8.80 0.15
CA GLN A 476 13.80 8.32 0.20
C GLN A 476 12.94 9.10 1.21
N ASP A 477 13.57 9.64 2.26
CA ASP A 477 12.96 10.44 3.31
C ASP A 477 13.09 11.96 3.08
N SER A 478 13.62 12.36 1.91
CA SER A 478 13.87 13.76 1.52
C SER A 478 14.76 14.54 2.50
N SER A 479 15.56 13.83 3.32
CA SER A 479 16.46 14.46 4.30
C SER A 479 17.61 15.24 3.65
N ASP A 480 17.85 15.00 2.38
CA ASP A 480 18.83 15.68 1.53
C ASP A 480 18.38 17.06 1.03
N GLU A 481 17.08 17.38 1.11
CA GLU A 481 16.50 18.65 0.63
C GLU A 481 15.71 19.43 1.72
N PRO A 482 16.32 19.77 2.89
CA PRO A 482 15.63 20.53 3.92
C PRO A 482 15.51 22.02 3.55
N GLY A 483 14.51 22.36 2.72
CA GLY A 483 14.01 23.74 2.59
C GLY A 483 14.25 24.47 1.27
N THR A 484 14.22 23.80 0.11
CA THR A 484 14.36 24.46 -1.19
C THR A 484 13.00 24.74 -1.85
N SER A 485 12.76 26.04 -2.04
CA SER A 485 11.57 26.62 -2.66
C SER A 485 11.67 26.71 -4.19
N ASP A 486 12.44 25.86 -4.87
CA ASP A 486 12.73 26.05 -6.30
C ASP A 486 12.72 24.75 -7.11
N ILE A 487 11.57 24.08 -7.14
CA ILE A 487 11.25 23.13 -8.23
C ILE A 487 11.28 23.91 -9.57
N PRO A 488 11.92 23.41 -10.64
CA PRO A 488 11.87 24.03 -11.96
C PRO A 488 10.42 24.32 -12.34
N SER A 489 10.11 25.53 -12.83
CA SER A 489 8.72 25.94 -13.10
C SER A 489 7.97 25.01 -14.08
N SER A 490 8.67 24.13 -14.78
CA SER A 490 8.10 23.09 -15.64
C SER A 490 7.45 21.92 -14.89
N ARG A 491 7.80 21.71 -13.62
CA ARG A 491 7.33 20.60 -12.77
C ARG A 491 6.40 21.03 -11.64
N VAL A 492 6.03 22.31 -11.61
CA VAL A 492 5.01 22.84 -10.69
C VAL A 492 3.67 22.85 -11.42
N ASN A 493 2.68 22.11 -10.94
CA ASN A 493 1.38 21.88 -11.59
C ASN A 493 1.44 21.13 -12.91
N ASP A 494 2.39 20.21 -13.06
CA ASP A 494 2.51 19.37 -14.24
C ASP A 494 1.64 18.10 -14.17
N GLY A 495 0.98 17.88 -13.02
CA GLY A 495 0.10 16.76 -12.78
C GLY A 495 0.82 15.50 -12.31
N ILE A 496 2.11 15.59 -11.98
CA ILE A 496 2.91 14.57 -11.30
C ILE A 496 3.15 15.07 -9.86
N CYS A 497 3.09 14.18 -8.88
CA CYS A 497 3.32 14.55 -7.48
C CYS A 497 4.80 14.31 -7.19
N ASP A 498 5.60 15.36 -7.29
CA ASP A 498 7.04 15.37 -7.06
C ASP A 498 7.36 15.66 -5.58
N CYS A 499 6.50 16.39 -4.86
CA CYS A 499 6.62 16.63 -3.41
C CYS A 499 5.61 15.80 -2.60
N CYS A 500 6.07 15.21 -1.50
CA CYS A 500 5.26 14.27 -0.73
C CYS A 500 4.12 14.91 0.09
N ASP A 501 4.16 16.22 0.31
CA ASP A 501 3.07 17.01 0.91
C ASP A 501 2.10 17.62 -0.13
N GLY A 502 2.34 17.37 -1.42
CA GLY A 502 1.54 17.85 -2.54
C GLY A 502 1.61 19.36 -2.78
N THR A 503 2.60 20.06 -2.20
CA THR A 503 2.76 21.51 -2.36
C THR A 503 3.12 21.97 -3.77
N ASP A 504 3.67 21.07 -4.58
CA ASP A 504 4.01 21.25 -5.98
C ASP A 504 2.79 21.36 -6.92
N GLU A 505 1.62 20.82 -6.53
CA GLU A 505 0.43 20.65 -7.37
C GLU A 505 -0.78 21.54 -6.99
N TYR A 506 -0.53 22.75 -6.48
CA TYR A 506 -1.56 23.65 -5.94
C TYR A 506 -2.63 24.18 -6.92
N LYS A 507 -2.40 24.13 -8.25
CA LYS A 507 -3.33 24.57 -9.31
C LYS A 507 -3.95 23.42 -10.11
N SER A 508 -3.36 22.23 -10.14
CA SER A 508 -3.80 21.15 -11.05
C SER A 508 -5.10 20.45 -10.61
N LYS A 509 -5.62 20.76 -9.40
CA LYS A 509 -6.76 20.07 -8.76
C LYS A 509 -6.53 18.56 -8.56
N LYS A 510 -5.30 18.06 -8.74
CA LYS A 510 -4.96 16.67 -8.44
C LYS A 510 -4.68 16.56 -6.94
N HIS A 511 -5.41 15.67 -6.26
CA HIS A 511 -5.13 15.37 -4.86
C HIS A 511 -3.91 14.44 -4.82
N CYS A 512 -2.74 14.97 -4.48
CA CYS A 512 -1.58 14.16 -4.18
C CYS A 512 -1.85 13.42 -2.86
N PRO A 513 -1.86 12.08 -2.86
CA PRO A 513 -2.02 11.33 -1.63
C PRO A 513 -0.76 11.57 -0.79
N ASP A 514 -0.94 12.09 0.43
CA ASP A 514 0.11 12.24 1.44
C ASP A 514 0.86 10.89 1.57
N THR A 515 2.10 10.83 1.07
CA THR A 515 2.93 9.60 1.01
C THR A 515 3.98 9.53 2.10
N CYS A 516 4.10 10.54 2.97
CA CYS A 516 5.09 10.54 4.06
C CYS A 516 4.73 9.66 5.26
N TYR A 517 3.53 9.08 5.32
CA TYR A 517 3.09 8.19 6.40
C TYR A 517 2.89 6.76 5.89
N GLU A 518 3.99 6.10 5.56
CA GLU A 518 3.98 4.74 5.00
C GLU A 518 3.67 3.64 6.04
N GLU A 519 3.98 3.83 7.33
CA GLU A 519 3.81 2.76 8.34
C GLU A 519 2.34 2.37 8.57
N GLY A 520 1.43 3.35 8.68
CA GLY A 520 -0.01 3.10 8.84
C GLY A 520 -0.68 2.60 7.55
N ARG A 521 -0.27 3.09 6.37
CA ARG A 521 -0.84 2.68 5.09
C ARG A 521 -0.36 1.27 4.68
N SER A 522 0.86 0.88 5.07
CA SER A 522 1.38 -0.47 4.87
C SER A 522 0.58 -1.50 5.69
N ALA A 523 0.37 -1.22 6.99
CA ALA A 523 -0.46 -2.06 7.86
C ALA A 523 -1.92 -2.16 7.37
N GLN A 524 -2.50 -1.05 6.89
CA GLN A 524 -3.84 -1.04 6.29
C GLN A 524 -3.94 -1.89 5.02
N ARG A 525 -2.94 -1.83 4.13
CA ARG A 525 -2.90 -2.65 2.91
C ARG A 525 -2.77 -4.13 3.27
N GLU A 526 -1.88 -4.47 4.20
CA GLU A 526 -1.71 -5.85 4.68
C GLU A 526 -2.99 -6.37 5.33
N ARG A 527 -3.64 -5.57 6.18
CA ARG A 527 -4.92 -5.94 6.81
C ARG A 527 -5.97 -6.25 5.76
N LYS A 528 -6.13 -5.37 4.77
CA LYS A 528 -7.08 -5.57 3.68
C LYS A 528 -6.79 -6.86 2.90
N GLN A 529 -5.53 -7.15 2.60
CA GLN A 529 -5.14 -8.38 1.90
C GLN A 529 -5.48 -9.63 2.73
N ILE A 530 -5.24 -9.61 4.04
CA ILE A 530 -5.56 -10.74 4.92
C ILE A 530 -7.08 -10.89 5.09
N GLU A 531 -7.83 -9.79 5.21
CA GLU A 531 -9.31 -9.80 5.23
C GLU A 531 -9.87 -10.42 3.94
N GLU A 532 -9.42 -9.96 2.77
CA GLU A 532 -9.80 -10.53 1.47
C GLU A 532 -9.45 -12.02 1.39
N ALA A 533 -8.28 -12.44 1.91
CA ALA A 533 -7.90 -13.84 1.96
C ALA A 533 -8.73 -14.67 2.95
N MET A 534 -9.28 -14.06 4.00
CA MET A 534 -10.16 -14.72 4.96
C MET A 534 -11.60 -14.90 4.45
N GLU A 535 -12.03 -14.09 3.48
CA GLU A 535 -13.34 -14.19 2.84
C GLU A 535 -13.42 -15.31 1.78
N LYS A 536 -12.27 -15.77 1.25
CA LYS A 536 -12.23 -16.83 0.25
C LYS A 536 -12.63 -18.19 0.83
N ASP A 537 -13.39 -18.96 0.05
CA ASP A 537 -13.78 -20.33 0.41
C ASP A 537 -12.69 -21.33 0.01
N TYR A 538 -11.98 -21.89 0.99
CA TYR A 538 -10.94 -22.90 0.81
C TYR A 538 -11.44 -24.35 1.00
N GLY A 539 -12.75 -24.57 0.90
CA GLY A 539 -13.36 -25.86 1.16
C GLY A 539 -13.95 -25.99 2.57
N PRO A 540 -14.79 -27.02 2.79
CA PRO A 540 -15.56 -27.19 4.03
C PRO A 540 -14.70 -27.37 5.29
N HIS A 541 -13.43 -27.76 5.12
CA HIS A 541 -12.49 -27.99 6.20
C HIS A 541 -11.19 -27.19 6.04
N GLU A 542 -11.18 -26.15 5.19
CA GLU A 542 -9.99 -25.35 4.85
C GLU A 542 -8.89 -26.18 4.16
N GLU A 543 -9.24 -27.33 3.56
CA GLU A 543 -8.27 -28.25 2.96
C GLU A 543 -7.46 -27.66 1.81
N PHE A 544 -7.98 -26.64 1.11
CA PHE A 544 -7.31 -26.00 0.00
C PHE A 544 -6.54 -24.73 0.40
N ALA A 545 -6.60 -24.30 1.67
CA ALA A 545 -6.06 -23.00 2.10
C ALA A 545 -4.55 -22.87 1.90
N PHE A 546 -3.83 -23.99 1.96
CA PHE A 546 -2.38 -24.01 1.75
C PHE A 546 -1.94 -23.78 0.29
N LEU A 547 -2.87 -23.89 -0.68
CA LEU A 547 -2.56 -23.67 -2.09
C LEU A 547 -2.49 -22.17 -2.42
N GLU A 548 -3.07 -21.31 -1.57
CA GLU A 548 -3.00 -19.87 -1.76
C GLU A 548 -1.54 -19.39 -1.61
N GLY A 549 -1.07 -18.61 -2.59
CA GLY A 549 0.30 -18.10 -2.63
C GLY A 549 1.31 -19.04 -3.32
N GLU A 550 0.93 -20.29 -3.58
CA GLU A 550 1.73 -21.24 -4.35
C GLU A 550 1.34 -21.19 -5.83
N CYS A 551 2.31 -21.32 -6.73
CA CYS A 551 2.07 -21.29 -8.18
C CYS A 551 2.66 -22.54 -8.86
N TYR A 552 1.90 -23.10 -9.79
CA TYR A 552 2.23 -24.31 -10.52
C TYR A 552 2.30 -24.02 -12.02
N GLU A 553 3.35 -24.49 -12.66
CA GLU A 553 3.58 -24.24 -14.09
C GLU A 553 3.41 -25.51 -14.92
N TYR A 554 2.81 -25.37 -16.09
CA TYR A 554 2.72 -26.42 -17.10
C TYR A 554 3.21 -25.89 -18.43
N THR A 555 4.11 -26.63 -19.05
CA THR A 555 4.79 -26.19 -20.26
C THR A 555 4.44 -27.10 -21.43
N ASP A 556 3.74 -26.58 -22.43
CA ASP A 556 3.45 -27.30 -23.68
C ASP A 556 4.43 -26.87 -24.80
N ARG A 557 4.12 -27.15 -26.07
CA ARG A 557 5.01 -26.85 -27.21
C ARG A 557 5.21 -25.35 -27.44
N GLU A 558 4.18 -24.53 -27.21
CA GLU A 558 4.18 -23.10 -27.59
C GLU A 558 4.18 -22.14 -26.39
N TYR A 559 3.49 -22.51 -25.30
CA TYR A 559 3.27 -21.65 -24.14
C TYR A 559 3.69 -22.32 -22.83
N ASN A 560 4.06 -21.49 -21.86
CA ASN A 560 4.15 -21.83 -20.45
C ASN A 560 2.91 -21.27 -19.76
N TYR A 561 2.12 -22.14 -19.16
CA TYR A 561 0.93 -21.82 -18.39
C TYR A 561 1.28 -21.79 -16.91
N LYS A 562 0.70 -20.85 -16.18
CA LYS A 562 0.88 -20.71 -14.73
C LYS A 562 -0.49 -20.67 -14.06
N LEU A 563 -0.65 -21.47 -13.02
CA LEU A 563 -1.81 -21.52 -12.15
C LEU A 563 -1.38 -21.15 -10.73
N CYS A 564 -1.91 -20.05 -10.21
CA CYS A 564 -1.78 -19.69 -8.80
C CYS A 564 -3.18 -19.84 -8.17
N PRO A 565 -3.47 -20.96 -7.47
CA PRO A 565 -4.79 -21.20 -6.92
C PRO A 565 -5.27 -20.06 -6.01
N PHE A 566 -6.54 -19.66 -6.15
CA PHE A 566 -7.16 -18.54 -5.42
C PHE A 566 -6.61 -17.13 -5.73
N ASP A 567 -5.78 -17.00 -6.77
CA ASP A 567 -5.24 -15.73 -7.24
C ASP A 567 -5.50 -15.53 -8.74
N GLU A 568 -4.66 -16.10 -9.61
CA GLU A 568 -4.78 -15.93 -11.06
C GLU A 568 -4.24 -17.09 -11.90
N THR A 569 -4.61 -17.09 -13.17
CA THR A 569 -4.10 -17.97 -14.23
C THR A 569 -3.54 -17.15 -15.37
N SER A 570 -2.42 -17.57 -15.92
CA SER A 570 -1.75 -16.85 -17.00
C SER A 570 -1.06 -17.78 -18.00
N GLN A 571 -0.76 -17.23 -19.18
CA GLN A 571 0.06 -17.88 -20.19
C GLN A 571 1.19 -16.95 -20.64
N ARG A 572 2.34 -17.53 -20.96
CA ARG A 572 3.49 -16.82 -21.51
C ARG A 572 4.06 -17.56 -22.73
N PRO A 573 4.31 -16.90 -23.87
CA PRO A 573 4.94 -17.54 -25.02
C PRO A 573 6.39 -17.94 -24.70
N LYS A 574 6.82 -19.12 -25.14
CA LYS A 574 8.20 -19.60 -24.94
C LYS A 574 9.26 -18.73 -25.62
N ASN A 575 8.94 -18.20 -26.80
CA ASN A 575 9.89 -17.49 -27.65
C ASN A 575 10.11 -16.01 -27.24
N GLY A 576 9.73 -15.65 -26.01
CA GLY A 576 9.72 -14.27 -25.54
C GLY A 576 8.45 -13.54 -25.97
N GLY A 577 7.81 -12.88 -25.02
CA GLY A 577 6.55 -12.17 -25.21
C GLY A 577 5.95 -11.78 -23.86
N ALA A 578 4.97 -10.88 -23.89
CA ALA A 578 4.25 -10.45 -22.70
C ALA A 578 3.38 -11.60 -22.14
N GLU A 579 3.29 -11.67 -20.82
CA GLU A 579 2.38 -12.58 -20.12
C GLU A 579 0.93 -12.14 -20.37
N THR A 580 0.08 -13.09 -20.73
CA THR A 580 -1.35 -12.86 -20.97
C THR A 580 -2.14 -13.50 -19.84
N LYS A 581 -2.91 -12.68 -19.11
CA LYS A 581 -3.79 -13.17 -18.05
C LYS A 581 -4.98 -13.93 -18.65
N LEU A 582 -5.18 -15.15 -18.19
CA LEU A 582 -6.28 -16.03 -18.61
C LEU A 582 -7.52 -15.88 -17.71
N GLY A 583 -7.33 -15.53 -16.43
CA GLY A 583 -8.40 -15.22 -15.49
C GLY A 583 -7.87 -14.98 -14.07
N ASN A 584 -8.62 -14.24 -13.27
CA ASN A 584 -8.45 -14.12 -11.83
C ASN A 584 -9.41 -15.08 -11.12
N TRP A 585 -9.10 -15.47 -9.90
CA TRP A 585 -9.97 -16.31 -9.08
C TRP A 585 -11.36 -15.67 -8.95
N GLY A 586 -12.38 -16.46 -9.30
CA GLY A 586 -13.78 -16.06 -9.22
C GLY A 586 -14.47 -16.79 -8.09
N LYS A 587 -14.82 -18.06 -8.33
CA LYS A 587 -15.56 -18.89 -7.39
C LYS A 587 -15.39 -20.38 -7.69
N TRP A 588 -15.84 -21.22 -6.76
CA TRP A 588 -16.17 -22.61 -7.06
C TRP A 588 -17.39 -22.69 -7.97
N LEU A 589 -17.35 -23.59 -8.96
CA LEU A 589 -18.51 -23.81 -9.83
C LEU A 589 -19.60 -24.55 -9.04
N GLU A 590 -20.83 -24.04 -9.11
CA GLU A 590 -22.01 -24.63 -8.45
C GLU A 590 -22.20 -26.10 -8.91
N ASP A 591 -22.72 -26.95 -8.01
CA ASP A 591 -22.90 -28.41 -8.19
C ASP A 591 -21.63 -29.27 -8.34
N SER A 592 -20.43 -28.67 -8.34
CA SER A 592 -19.19 -29.42 -8.56
C SER A 592 -18.56 -30.04 -7.29
N ASN A 593 -19.13 -29.82 -6.09
CA ASN A 593 -18.58 -30.28 -4.80
C ASN A 593 -17.05 -30.05 -4.68
N TYR A 594 -16.61 -28.80 -4.91
CA TYR A 594 -15.19 -28.39 -4.86
C TYR A 594 -14.27 -29.10 -5.88
N SER A 595 -14.82 -29.64 -6.98
CA SER A 595 -14.01 -30.27 -8.04
C SER A 595 -13.62 -29.32 -9.18
N VAL A 596 -14.26 -28.15 -9.30
CA VAL A 596 -13.95 -27.18 -10.37
C VAL A 596 -13.83 -25.76 -9.83
N MET A 597 -12.64 -25.17 -9.98
CA MET A 597 -12.37 -23.76 -9.75
C MET A 597 -12.63 -22.96 -11.03
N PHE A 598 -13.35 -21.84 -10.91
CA PHE A 598 -13.66 -20.95 -12.03
C PHE A 598 -12.89 -19.64 -11.91
N TYR A 599 -12.12 -19.32 -12.95
CA TYR A 599 -11.36 -18.09 -13.09
C TYR A 599 -11.95 -17.26 -14.23
N ASP A 600 -12.29 -16.01 -13.93
CA ASP A 600 -12.93 -15.07 -14.85
C ASP A 600 -12.11 -13.77 -14.94
N ARG A 601 -12.64 -12.74 -15.62
CA ARG A 601 -11.95 -11.43 -15.73
C ARG A 601 -10.54 -11.50 -16.34
N GLY A 602 -10.28 -12.44 -17.26
CA GLY A 602 -9.03 -12.52 -18.01
C GLY A 602 -8.86 -11.38 -19.02
N HIS A 603 -7.71 -11.31 -19.69
CA HIS A 603 -7.50 -10.35 -20.76
C HIS A 603 -8.43 -10.63 -21.94
N THR A 604 -8.99 -9.58 -22.54
CA THR A 604 -9.90 -9.71 -23.68
C THR A 604 -9.23 -10.39 -24.88
N CYS A 605 -9.95 -11.30 -25.49
CA CYS A 605 -9.55 -12.05 -26.67
C CYS A 605 -9.87 -11.27 -27.95
N TRP A 606 -9.00 -11.32 -28.96
CA TRP A 606 -9.31 -10.72 -30.25
C TRP A 606 -10.47 -11.46 -30.92
N ASN A 607 -11.59 -10.79 -31.17
CA ASN A 607 -12.83 -11.40 -31.69
C ASN A 607 -13.32 -12.60 -30.85
N GLY A 608 -13.20 -12.51 -29.53
CA GLY A 608 -13.69 -13.52 -28.61
C GLY A 608 -14.23 -12.90 -27.32
N PRO A 609 -14.85 -13.72 -26.46
CA PRO A 609 -15.24 -13.28 -25.13
C PRO A 609 -14.00 -12.94 -24.28
N GLN A 610 -14.25 -12.40 -23.10
CA GLN A 610 -13.21 -12.29 -22.09
C GLN A 610 -12.66 -13.68 -21.76
N ARG A 611 -11.34 -13.83 -21.63
CA ARG A 611 -10.73 -15.12 -21.31
C ARG A 611 -11.23 -15.64 -19.96
N THR A 612 -11.51 -16.95 -19.93
CA THR A 612 -11.92 -17.67 -18.72
C THR A 612 -11.17 -18.99 -18.62
N THR A 613 -10.96 -19.48 -17.39
CA THR A 613 -10.27 -20.75 -17.14
C THR A 613 -11.07 -21.59 -16.14
N HIS A 614 -11.31 -22.84 -16.49
CA HIS A 614 -11.85 -23.86 -15.59
C HIS A 614 -10.70 -24.75 -15.13
N VAL A 615 -10.44 -24.83 -13.84
CA VAL A 615 -9.43 -25.74 -13.28
C VAL A 615 -10.18 -26.91 -12.64
N ARG A 616 -10.10 -28.09 -13.28
CA ARG A 616 -10.64 -29.33 -12.76
C ARG A 616 -9.64 -29.97 -11.82
N ILE A 617 -10.04 -30.12 -10.57
CA ILE A 617 -9.23 -30.72 -9.53
C ILE A 617 -9.45 -32.23 -9.50
N LYS A 618 -8.36 -32.99 -9.44
CA LYS A 618 -8.34 -34.45 -9.32
C LYS A 618 -7.52 -34.86 -8.10
N CYS A 619 -7.87 -35.99 -7.49
CA CYS A 619 -7.08 -36.56 -6.41
C CYS A 619 -5.71 -37.02 -6.93
N GLY A 620 -4.64 -36.61 -6.24
CA GLY A 620 -3.27 -37.01 -6.49
C GLY A 620 -2.44 -37.01 -5.21
N LEU A 621 -1.20 -37.50 -5.28
CA LEU A 621 -0.28 -37.50 -4.12
C LEU A 621 0.54 -36.22 -4.02
N GLU A 622 0.62 -35.45 -5.10
CA GLU A 622 1.38 -34.21 -5.23
C GLU A 622 0.50 -33.12 -5.83
N ASN A 623 0.91 -31.86 -5.64
CA ASN A 623 0.26 -30.70 -6.23
C ASN A 623 0.92 -30.40 -7.57
N GLU A 624 0.24 -30.66 -8.68
CA GLU A 624 0.79 -30.45 -10.00
C GLU A 624 -0.26 -30.13 -11.06
N LEU A 625 0.10 -29.24 -11.99
CA LEU A 625 -0.70 -28.93 -13.17
C LEU A 625 -0.34 -29.92 -14.27
N ILE A 626 -1.22 -30.88 -14.54
CA ILE A 626 -0.91 -32.02 -15.42
C ILE A 626 -1.22 -31.77 -16.90
N SER A 627 -2.25 -30.96 -17.19
CA SER A 627 -2.61 -30.65 -18.56
C SER A 627 -3.36 -29.33 -18.67
N VAL A 628 -3.19 -28.70 -19.82
CA VAL A 628 -3.88 -27.47 -20.20
C VAL A 628 -4.40 -27.65 -21.62
N THR A 629 -5.68 -27.35 -21.83
CA THR A 629 -6.33 -27.43 -23.14
C THR A 629 -7.21 -26.20 -23.37
N GLU A 630 -7.35 -25.76 -24.62
CA GLU A 630 -8.27 -24.70 -25.02
C GLU A 630 -9.44 -25.32 -25.82
N PRO A 631 -10.48 -25.85 -25.15
CA PRO A 631 -11.59 -26.52 -25.83
C PRO A 631 -12.41 -25.57 -26.73
N ASN A 632 -12.58 -24.31 -26.30
CA ASN A 632 -13.22 -23.25 -27.09
C ASN A 632 -12.32 -22.02 -27.10
N ARG A 633 -12.48 -21.16 -28.11
CA ARG A 633 -11.68 -19.94 -28.24
C ARG A 633 -11.76 -19.11 -26.95
N CYS A 634 -10.59 -18.88 -26.34
CA CYS A 634 -10.42 -18.10 -25.12
C CYS A 634 -11.15 -18.66 -23.89
N GLU A 635 -11.48 -19.95 -23.90
CA GLU A 635 -11.90 -20.74 -22.75
C GLU A 635 -10.88 -21.86 -22.52
N TYR A 636 -10.26 -21.87 -21.35
CA TYR A 636 -9.21 -22.82 -21.01
C TYR A 636 -9.71 -23.84 -19.99
N LEU A 637 -9.24 -25.09 -20.13
CA LEU A 637 -9.47 -26.17 -19.19
C LEU A 637 -8.11 -26.67 -18.69
N PHE A 638 -7.88 -26.49 -17.40
CA PHE A 638 -6.70 -26.95 -16.68
C PHE A 638 -7.09 -28.19 -15.88
N GLU A 639 -6.24 -29.21 -15.87
CA GLU A 639 -6.39 -30.33 -14.96
C GLU A 639 -5.28 -30.28 -13.91
N PHE A 640 -5.67 -30.20 -12.64
CA PHE A 640 -4.78 -30.03 -11.50
C PHE A 640 -4.92 -31.22 -10.55
N LEU A 641 -3.80 -31.87 -10.23
CA LEU A 641 -3.74 -32.90 -9.20
C LEU A 641 -3.40 -32.28 -7.86
N THR A 642 -4.08 -32.72 -6.80
CA THR A 642 -3.76 -32.33 -5.43
C THR A 642 -4.27 -33.38 -4.44
N PRO A 643 -3.54 -33.65 -3.34
CA PRO A 643 -4.04 -34.46 -2.25
C PRO A 643 -5.28 -33.87 -1.59
N ALA A 644 -5.47 -32.55 -1.65
CA ALA A 644 -6.61 -31.87 -1.03
C ALA A 644 -7.97 -32.35 -1.55
N ALA A 645 -8.03 -32.85 -2.78
CA ALA A 645 -9.24 -33.38 -3.41
C ALA A 645 -9.49 -34.87 -3.12
N CYS A 646 -8.58 -35.55 -2.41
CA CYS A 646 -8.73 -36.96 -2.10
C CYS A 646 -9.70 -37.18 -0.92
N VAL A 647 -11.00 -37.35 -1.20
CA VAL A 647 -12.01 -37.63 -0.18
C VAL A 647 -12.21 -39.15 -0.01
N SER A 648 -12.34 -39.63 1.22
CA SER A 648 -12.75 -41.02 1.49
C SER A 648 -14.28 -41.17 1.35
N HIS A 649 -14.76 -41.90 0.32
CA HIS A 649 -16.19 -42.19 0.15
C HIS A 649 -16.83 -43.04 1.27
N SER A 650 -16.07 -43.49 2.28
CA SER A 650 -16.60 -44.32 3.38
C SER A 650 -17.30 -43.53 4.50
N LYS A 651 -17.19 -42.20 4.54
CA LYS A 651 -17.75 -41.38 5.65
C LYS A 651 -19.10 -40.73 5.33
N GLU A 652 -19.41 -40.43 4.07
CA GLU A 652 -20.69 -39.81 3.69
C GLU A 652 -21.89 -40.78 3.78
N LEU A 653 -21.65 -42.10 3.79
CA LEU A 653 -22.72 -43.10 3.92
C LEU A 653 -23.16 -43.35 5.37
N HIS A 654 -22.51 -42.76 6.38
CA HIS A 654 -22.86 -42.97 7.80
C HIS A 654 -23.70 -41.85 8.43
N ASP A 655 -23.87 -40.72 7.74
CA ASP A 655 -24.68 -39.60 8.24
C ASP A 655 -26.10 -39.53 7.61
N GLU A 656 -26.47 -40.49 6.74
CA GLU A 656 -27.82 -40.62 6.16
C GLU A 656 -28.49 -42.01 6.39
N LEU A 657 -28.07 -42.78 7.40
CA LEU A 657 -28.72 -44.06 7.77
C LEU A 657 -29.42 -44.04 9.13
#